data_AF-A0A2W4WUY9-F1
#
_entry.id   AF-A0A2W4WUY9-F1
#
_cell.length_a   1.000
_cell.length_b   1.000
_cell.length_c   1.000
_cell.angle_alpha   90.00
_cell.angle_beta   90.00
_cell.angle_gamma   90.00
#
_symmetry.space_group_name_H-M   'P 1'
#
loop_
_entity.id
_entity.type
_entity.pdbx_description
1 polymer ?
#
loop_
_entity_poly.entity_id
_entity_poly.type
_entity_poly.pdbx_seq_one_letter_code
_entity_poly.pdbx_strand_id
1 'polypeptide(L)'
;MLAPETLFPFQLDDFQLEAIAALNQGESVIVCAPTGSGKTLVGEYAIHRALELGRRVFYTTPLKALSNQKLRDFQRIFGEENVGLLTGDTSINRDAPIVVMTTEIFRNMLYGTSIGQVGTSLMEVQAVVLDECHYMNDRQRGTVWEESVIYCPPEIQLVGLSATVANGGQLTDWISEVHGPTQLIYSDYRPVPLNFHFAVEKGIFPLLNPSGNAIHPKLKGRRKPPRRQRGQKAQASGPTLPDIVSKLQQKDMLPAIYFIFSRKGCDKSVQSVAHLNLVTQAEAELLKRRIDAFVDRNPDAIRANQLEPLYRGIAAHHAGILPAWKSLVEELFQSGLIKVVFATETLAAGINMPARTTVIASLSKRTDDGHRLLHASEFLQMSGRAGRRGMDAEGHVVTVESPFEGAKEASRLALSPPDPLVSQFTPSYGMVLNLLQIHTVEEAQELIERSFGQYLATLHLAPQRQGIEAVKTEISILQDQLTYVDDTALAEYEKLRGWLREEDRLLKILEKQAEETLGGGDPVAASFAMGGTLLALKGKNVKVSAPLKAILVSKVPGPGQFPLLVCLGEDNRWYVVTVKDVVMIYGDQQRIREADELTPPADLAASPGKSRKGDETTASAIAKIPPLPDFEAQAPEVKAQREKVEAVEAKIKENPVGKLSNPRAVVKQQKRLRRLLEELSDRTQKYDNQTHRYWLEFVSLMQILKNFECLEDNGPTEVGQMCAAIRGDNELWLGMALASGEFDALEPQQFAAACAGILMENNRPDTWIRYEPTAPVIEALEGLRNLRRRIFQEQRRQDIQIPVWLDYDLIAIVERWALEAEWQELCDNTSLDEGDIVRILRRTLDLLSQIPHVPYLSDEVRTTARQAAFLINRFPVSNE
;
A
#
# COMPACT_ATOMS: atom_id res chain seq x y z
N MET A 1 -17.63 43.41 3.49
CA MET A 1 -17.34 42.11 4.13
C MET A 1 -18.44 41.84 5.13
N LEU A 2 -18.98 40.63 5.14
CA LEU A 2 -20.00 40.22 6.12
C LEU A 2 -19.36 40.16 7.51
N ALA A 3 -20.04 40.73 8.51
CA ALA A 3 -19.62 40.61 9.90
C ALA A 3 -20.08 39.24 10.43
N PRO A 4 -19.16 38.32 10.80
CA PRO A 4 -19.54 36.98 11.24
C PRO A 4 -20.45 36.99 12.49
N GLU A 5 -20.22 37.98 13.36
CA GLU A 5 -21.00 38.23 14.59
C GLU A 5 -22.48 38.53 14.33
N THR A 6 -22.82 39.01 13.13
CA THR A 6 -24.22 39.28 12.75
C THR A 6 -24.93 38.09 12.10
N LEU A 7 -24.16 37.08 11.67
CA LEU A 7 -24.68 35.91 10.98
C LEU A 7 -24.98 34.74 11.93
N PHE A 8 -24.12 34.55 12.94
CA PHE A 8 -24.23 33.42 13.85
C PHE A 8 -24.66 33.89 15.26
N PRO A 9 -25.65 33.24 15.89
CA PRO A 9 -26.20 33.68 17.19
C PRO A 9 -25.31 33.33 18.39
N PHE A 10 -24.05 32.95 18.17
CA PHE A 10 -23.12 32.48 19.18
C PHE A 10 -21.69 32.93 18.85
N GLN A 11 -20.82 32.93 19.87
CA GLN A 11 -19.41 33.25 19.69
C GLN A 11 -18.70 32.15 18.88
N LEU A 12 -17.92 32.59 17.89
CA LEU A 12 -17.13 31.71 17.03
C LEU A 12 -15.83 31.31 17.72
N ASP A 13 -15.40 30.07 17.47
CA ASP A 13 -14.11 29.54 17.91
C ASP A 13 -12.97 30.14 17.05
N ASP A 14 -11.75 30.28 17.61
CA ASP A 14 -10.63 30.97 16.92
C ASP A 14 -10.33 30.40 15.52
N PHE A 15 -10.33 29.07 15.38
CA PHE A 15 -10.10 28.42 14.09
C PHE A 15 -11.19 28.75 13.05
N GLN A 16 -12.42 29.03 13.48
CA GLN A 16 -13.50 29.45 12.59
C GLN A 16 -13.27 30.87 12.09
N LEU A 17 -12.80 31.76 12.96
CA LEU A 17 -12.44 33.14 12.61
C LEU A 17 -11.25 33.18 11.65
N GLU A 18 -10.22 32.36 11.88
CA GLU A 18 -9.07 32.23 10.98
C GLU A 18 -9.50 31.76 9.58
N ALA A 19 -10.34 30.72 9.50
CA ALA A 19 -10.87 30.24 8.22
C ALA A 19 -11.68 31.31 7.47
N ILE A 20 -12.52 32.05 8.19
CA ILE A 20 -13.30 33.16 7.62
C ILE A 20 -12.38 34.28 7.11
N ALA A 21 -11.33 34.62 7.85
CA ALA A 21 -10.37 35.64 7.46
C ALA A 21 -9.62 35.26 6.18
N ALA A 22 -9.21 34.00 6.04
CA ALA A 22 -8.57 33.46 4.84
C ALA A 22 -9.50 33.52 3.62
N LEU A 23 -10.75 33.06 3.79
CA LEU A 23 -11.77 33.13 2.73
C LEU A 23 -11.98 34.57 2.26
N ASN A 24 -12.07 35.53 3.18
CA ASN A 24 -12.23 36.95 2.88
C ASN A 24 -11.04 37.57 2.15
N GLN A 25 -9.85 36.98 2.26
CA GLN A 25 -8.65 37.38 1.52
C GLN A 25 -8.62 36.78 0.09
N GLY A 26 -9.59 35.93 -0.25
CA GLY A 26 -9.65 35.27 -1.56
C GLY A 26 -8.93 33.93 -1.61
N GLU A 27 -8.41 33.45 -0.48
CA GLU A 27 -7.73 32.15 -0.40
C GLU A 27 -8.73 31.00 -0.24
N SER A 28 -8.41 29.84 -0.81
CA SER A 28 -9.08 28.58 -0.48
C SER A 28 -8.68 28.14 0.94
N VAL A 29 -9.48 27.29 1.59
CA VAL A 29 -9.18 26.83 2.96
C VAL A 29 -9.36 25.33 3.12
N ILE A 30 -8.48 24.71 3.89
CA ILE A 30 -8.61 23.33 4.39
C ILE A 30 -8.71 23.38 5.90
N VAL A 31 -9.89 23.06 6.42
CA VAL A 31 -10.18 23.03 7.85
C VAL A 31 -10.05 21.60 8.37
N CYS A 32 -9.01 21.34 9.15
CA CYS A 32 -8.78 20.07 9.84
C CYS A 32 -9.13 20.23 11.33
N ALA A 33 -10.30 19.72 11.73
CA ALA A 33 -10.75 19.78 13.12
C ALA A 33 -11.53 18.52 13.53
N PRO A 34 -11.57 18.13 14.82
CA PRO A 34 -12.30 16.96 15.28
C PRO A 34 -13.80 17.01 14.92
N THR A 35 -14.39 15.83 14.74
CA THR A 35 -15.85 15.72 14.56
C THR A 35 -16.57 16.27 15.80
N GLY A 36 -17.54 17.16 15.57
CA GLY A 36 -18.26 17.88 16.61
C GLY A 36 -17.69 19.27 16.95
N SER A 37 -16.55 19.67 16.38
CA SER A 37 -15.95 20.98 16.63
C SER A 37 -16.63 22.16 15.92
N GLY A 38 -17.62 21.89 15.06
CA GLY A 38 -18.37 22.96 14.36
C GLY A 38 -17.76 23.40 13.02
N LYS A 39 -16.99 22.53 12.37
CA LYS A 39 -16.37 22.79 11.04
C LYS A 39 -17.38 23.18 9.95
N THR A 40 -18.62 22.68 10.01
CA THR A 40 -19.70 23.01 9.06
C THR A 40 -19.98 24.51 8.97
N LEU A 41 -19.75 25.25 10.07
CA LEU A 41 -19.97 26.70 10.11
C LEU A 41 -19.16 27.45 9.04
N VAL A 42 -17.94 26.99 8.74
CA VAL A 42 -17.10 27.60 7.69
C VAL A 42 -17.75 27.44 6.32
N GLY A 43 -18.39 26.29 6.06
CA GLY A 43 -19.19 26.07 4.86
C GLY A 43 -20.44 26.95 4.82
N GLU A 44 -21.14 27.10 5.94
CA GLU A 44 -22.30 28.01 6.06
C GLU A 44 -21.91 29.47 5.80
N TYR A 45 -20.75 29.91 6.29
CA TYR A 45 -20.22 31.24 6.00
C TYR A 45 -19.94 31.43 4.49
N ALA A 46 -19.35 30.42 3.83
CA ALA A 46 -19.12 30.46 2.40
C ALA A 46 -20.44 30.61 1.62
N ILE A 47 -21.52 29.96 2.10
CA ILE A 47 -22.87 30.13 1.56
C ILE A 47 -23.36 31.57 1.73
N HIS A 48 -23.34 32.11 2.94
CA HIS A 48 -23.74 33.50 3.20
C HIS A 48 -22.98 34.50 2.32
N ARG A 49 -21.66 34.30 2.18
CA ARG A 49 -20.82 35.16 1.35
C ARG A 49 -21.16 35.08 -0.13
N ALA A 50 -21.45 33.89 -0.65
CA ALA A 50 -21.87 33.74 -2.05
C ALA A 50 -23.22 34.44 -2.31
N LEU A 51 -24.20 34.25 -1.43
CA LEU A 51 -25.51 34.90 -1.54
C LEU A 51 -25.43 36.42 -1.51
N GLU A 52 -24.62 36.99 -0.61
CA GLU A 52 -24.41 38.45 -0.52
C GLU A 52 -23.78 39.03 -1.81
N LEU A 53 -22.99 38.23 -2.51
CA LEU A 53 -22.38 38.59 -3.80
C LEU A 53 -23.31 38.34 -5.01
N GLY A 54 -24.53 37.85 -4.78
CA GLY A 54 -25.43 37.44 -5.85
C GLY A 54 -24.89 36.26 -6.67
N ARG A 55 -24.06 35.42 -6.06
CA ARG A 55 -23.36 34.29 -6.69
C ARG A 55 -23.84 32.96 -6.14
N ARG A 56 -23.48 31.89 -6.82
CA ARG A 56 -23.84 30.51 -6.49
C ARG A 56 -22.77 29.85 -5.62
N VAL A 57 -23.19 28.83 -4.86
CA VAL A 57 -22.31 27.99 -4.04
C VAL A 57 -22.72 26.53 -4.16
N PHE A 58 -21.74 25.67 -4.35
CA PHE A 58 -21.98 24.22 -4.37
C PHE A 58 -21.49 23.60 -3.07
N TYR A 59 -22.36 22.79 -2.44
CA TYR A 59 -22.01 22.07 -1.23
C TYR A 59 -21.97 20.57 -1.54
N THR A 60 -20.77 20.03 -1.61
CA THR A 60 -20.54 18.63 -1.96
C THR A 60 -20.41 17.77 -0.71
N THR A 61 -20.92 16.54 -0.79
CA THR A 61 -20.85 15.56 0.30
C THR A 61 -20.53 14.18 -0.29
N PRO A 62 -19.77 13.31 0.40
CA PRO A 62 -19.40 12.00 -0.15
C PRO A 62 -20.56 10.99 -0.16
N LEU A 63 -21.66 11.26 0.56
CA LEU A 63 -22.75 10.33 0.74
C LEU A 63 -24.11 10.99 0.46
N LYS A 64 -24.96 10.30 -0.32
CA LYS A 64 -26.34 10.75 -0.61
C LYS A 64 -27.16 11.04 0.66
N ALA A 65 -27.00 10.23 1.70
CA ALA A 65 -27.70 10.44 2.97
C ALA A 65 -27.31 11.78 3.61
N LEU A 66 -26.03 12.16 3.53
CA LEU A 66 -25.55 13.44 4.02
C LEU A 66 -26.03 14.59 3.12
N SER A 67 -26.06 14.41 1.80
CA SER A 67 -26.63 15.40 0.86
C SER A 67 -28.09 15.71 1.18
N ASN A 68 -28.91 14.68 1.39
CA ASN A 68 -30.32 14.84 1.79
C ASN A 68 -30.49 15.50 3.16
N GLN A 69 -29.58 15.23 4.10
CA GLN A 69 -29.58 15.92 5.39
C GLN A 69 -29.25 17.41 5.22
N LYS A 70 -28.20 17.73 4.46
CA LYS A 70 -27.78 19.11 4.19
C LYS A 70 -28.82 19.91 3.42
N LEU A 71 -29.54 19.28 2.49
CA LEU A 71 -30.69 19.89 1.83
C LEU A 71 -31.70 20.39 2.88
N ARG A 72 -32.16 19.52 3.78
CA ARG A 72 -33.14 19.88 4.82
C ARG A 72 -32.60 20.94 5.78
N ASP A 73 -31.35 20.79 6.21
CA ASP A 73 -30.71 21.74 7.13
C ASP A 73 -30.61 23.13 6.49
N PHE A 74 -30.19 23.21 5.22
CA PHE A 74 -30.05 24.49 4.51
C PHE A 74 -31.37 25.08 4.07
N GLN A 75 -32.37 24.29 3.67
CA GLN A 75 -33.71 24.82 3.38
C GLN A 75 -34.31 25.49 4.61
N ARG A 76 -34.05 24.96 5.81
CA ARG A 76 -34.49 25.56 7.06
C ARG A 76 -33.82 26.91 7.36
N ILE A 77 -32.56 27.08 6.95
CA ILE A 77 -31.75 28.27 7.23
C ILE A 77 -31.94 29.34 6.14
N PHE A 78 -31.94 28.93 4.87
CA PHE A 78 -31.87 29.81 3.70
C PHE A 78 -33.17 29.86 2.87
N GLY A 79 -34.19 29.07 3.21
CA GLY A 79 -35.45 28.97 2.44
C GLY A 79 -35.43 27.83 1.42
N GLU A 80 -36.61 27.24 1.15
CA GLU A 80 -36.76 26.11 0.21
C GLU A 80 -36.45 26.50 -1.23
N GLU A 81 -36.77 27.74 -1.61
CA GLU A 81 -36.58 28.31 -2.94
C GLU A 81 -35.10 28.57 -3.28
N ASN A 82 -34.24 28.72 -2.27
CA ASN A 82 -32.83 29.06 -2.45
C ASN A 82 -31.89 27.84 -2.45
N VAL A 83 -32.43 26.64 -2.18
CA VAL A 83 -31.62 25.43 -2.01
C VAL A 83 -32.10 24.32 -2.94
N GLY A 84 -31.17 23.79 -3.73
CA GLY A 84 -31.35 22.63 -4.59
C GLY A 84 -30.55 21.42 -4.14
N LEU A 85 -30.91 20.26 -4.70
CA LEU A 85 -30.20 18.99 -4.51
C LEU A 85 -29.96 18.32 -5.86
N LEU A 86 -28.72 17.88 -6.10
CA LEU A 86 -28.36 17.04 -7.23
C LEU A 86 -27.61 15.80 -6.75
N THR A 87 -28.28 14.65 -6.81
CA THR A 87 -27.68 13.33 -6.64
C THR A 87 -27.83 12.54 -7.94
N GLY A 88 -27.21 11.35 -8.05
CA GLY A 88 -27.35 10.52 -9.27
C GLY A 88 -28.79 10.11 -9.61
N ASP A 89 -29.69 10.13 -8.63
CA ASP A 89 -31.07 9.66 -8.68
C ASP A 89 -32.12 10.73 -8.38
N THR A 90 -31.73 11.93 -7.95
CA THR A 90 -32.68 12.97 -7.53
C THR A 90 -32.17 14.35 -7.93
N SER A 91 -33.06 15.13 -8.55
CA SER A 91 -32.79 16.51 -8.97
C SER A 91 -33.91 17.41 -8.47
N ILE A 92 -33.58 18.33 -7.56
CA ILE A 92 -34.50 19.28 -6.94
C ILE A 92 -33.91 20.67 -7.12
N ASN A 93 -34.68 21.62 -7.65
CA ASN A 93 -34.32 23.03 -7.78
C ASN A 93 -32.86 23.25 -8.28
N ARG A 94 -32.54 22.70 -9.46
CA ARG A 94 -31.16 22.66 -10.01
C ARG A 94 -30.51 24.04 -10.14
N ASP A 95 -31.31 25.06 -10.41
CA ASP A 95 -30.86 26.43 -10.68
C ASP A 95 -30.79 27.28 -9.40
N ALA A 96 -31.01 26.67 -8.23
CA ALA A 96 -30.87 27.33 -6.94
C ALA A 96 -29.48 27.99 -6.76
N PRO A 97 -29.40 29.10 -6.00
CA PRO A 97 -28.12 29.71 -5.66
C PRO A 97 -27.28 28.81 -4.75
N ILE A 98 -27.90 27.96 -3.92
CA ILE A 98 -27.24 26.94 -3.11
C ILE A 98 -27.57 25.57 -3.70
N VAL A 99 -26.58 24.84 -4.18
CA VAL A 99 -26.80 23.48 -4.70
C VAL A 99 -26.04 22.47 -3.87
N VAL A 100 -26.76 21.65 -3.12
CA VAL A 100 -26.19 20.49 -2.43
C VAL A 100 -26.05 19.35 -3.43
N MET A 101 -24.92 18.67 -3.46
CA MET A 101 -24.72 17.54 -4.38
C MET A 101 -23.77 16.49 -3.81
N THR A 102 -23.69 15.33 -4.46
CA THR A 102 -22.58 14.41 -4.18
C THR A 102 -21.31 14.84 -4.91
N THR A 103 -20.15 14.49 -4.37
CA THR A 103 -18.85 14.80 -4.99
C THR A 103 -18.75 14.25 -6.41
N GLU A 104 -19.34 13.08 -6.68
CA GLU A 104 -19.40 12.51 -8.03
C GLU A 104 -20.16 13.41 -8.99
N ILE A 105 -21.32 13.94 -8.58
CA ILE A 105 -22.10 14.85 -9.43
C ILE A 105 -21.32 16.12 -9.74
N PHE A 106 -20.62 16.68 -8.76
CA PHE A 106 -19.75 17.84 -8.98
C PHE A 106 -18.65 17.52 -10.01
N ARG A 107 -17.88 16.45 -9.80
CA ARG A 107 -16.85 15.99 -10.75
C ARG A 107 -17.40 15.75 -12.15
N ASN A 108 -18.61 15.22 -12.26
CA ASN A 108 -19.25 15.01 -13.56
C ASN A 108 -19.64 16.31 -14.26
N MET A 109 -19.95 17.37 -13.51
CA MET A 109 -20.14 18.71 -14.10
C MET A 109 -18.82 19.26 -14.66
N LEU A 110 -17.68 18.91 -14.05
CA LEU A 110 -16.34 19.34 -14.50
C LEU A 110 -15.92 18.64 -15.80
N TYR A 111 -16.22 17.35 -15.98
CA TYR A 111 -15.93 16.64 -17.25
C TYR A 111 -16.77 17.13 -18.43
N GLY A 112 -17.94 17.70 -18.16
CA GLY A 112 -18.91 18.05 -19.18
C GLY A 112 -19.66 16.81 -19.68
N THR A 113 -20.97 16.76 -19.43
CA THR A 113 -21.83 15.98 -20.33
C THR A 113 -21.80 16.63 -21.70
N SER A 114 -21.75 15.81 -22.75
CA SER A 114 -21.76 16.18 -24.16
C SER A 114 -22.63 17.41 -24.45
N ILE A 115 -22.07 18.32 -25.27
CA ILE A 115 -22.68 19.54 -25.83
C ILE A 115 -22.53 20.79 -24.94
N GLY A 116 -21.40 21.51 -25.09
CA GLY A 116 -21.32 22.98 -24.94
C GLY A 116 -21.78 23.65 -23.64
N GLN A 117 -22.11 22.91 -22.58
CA GLN A 117 -22.75 23.42 -21.36
C GLN A 117 -21.81 23.62 -20.17
N VAL A 118 -20.50 23.33 -20.32
CA VAL A 118 -19.49 23.55 -19.25
C VAL A 118 -19.51 24.99 -18.78
N GLY A 119 -19.61 25.92 -19.73
CA GLY A 119 -19.69 27.34 -19.44
C GLY A 119 -20.92 27.70 -18.63
N THR A 120 -22.07 27.05 -18.84
CA THR A 120 -23.37 27.40 -18.23
C THR A 120 -23.60 26.81 -16.84
N SER A 121 -23.14 25.58 -16.57
CA SER A 121 -23.41 24.90 -15.29
C SER A 121 -22.62 25.48 -14.12
N LEU A 122 -21.40 25.95 -14.37
CA LEU A 122 -20.47 26.56 -13.42
C LEU A 122 -20.54 28.10 -13.40
N MET A 123 -21.46 28.72 -14.16
CA MET A 123 -21.61 30.18 -14.15
C MET A 123 -21.87 30.69 -12.75
N GLU A 124 -21.17 31.78 -12.41
CA GLU A 124 -21.37 32.56 -11.19
C GLU A 124 -21.14 31.77 -9.89
N VAL A 125 -20.48 30.60 -9.95
CA VAL A 125 -20.11 29.86 -8.74
C VAL A 125 -18.94 30.56 -8.06
N GLN A 126 -19.15 31.02 -6.82
CA GLN A 126 -18.13 31.70 -6.02
C GLN A 126 -17.22 30.71 -5.29
N ALA A 127 -17.81 29.63 -4.76
CA ALA A 127 -17.10 28.67 -3.94
C ALA A 127 -17.73 27.28 -4.02
N VAL A 128 -16.90 26.27 -3.79
CA VAL A 128 -17.31 24.87 -3.62
C VAL A 128 -16.89 24.40 -2.24
N VAL A 129 -17.87 23.96 -1.46
CA VAL A 129 -17.63 23.32 -0.17
C VAL A 129 -17.46 21.82 -0.39
N LEU A 130 -16.33 21.33 0.11
CA LEU A 130 -15.83 19.98 0.02
C LEU A 130 -15.99 19.35 1.42
N ASP A 131 -17.16 18.79 1.74
CA ASP A 131 -17.42 18.26 3.09
C ASP A 131 -16.85 16.85 3.27
N GLU A 132 -16.34 16.56 4.47
CA GLU A 132 -15.71 15.30 4.84
C GLU A 132 -14.52 14.90 3.91
N CYS A 133 -13.62 15.84 3.56
CA CYS A 133 -12.49 15.62 2.63
C CYS A 133 -11.62 14.39 2.91
N HIS A 134 -11.55 13.92 4.16
CA HIS A 134 -10.82 12.71 4.51
C HIS A 134 -11.38 11.43 3.87
N TYR A 135 -12.56 11.49 3.25
CA TYR A 135 -13.07 10.45 2.35
C TYR A 135 -12.22 10.23 1.10
N MET A 136 -11.25 11.09 0.84
CA MET A 136 -10.21 10.85 -0.16
C MET A 136 -9.43 9.54 0.07
N ASN A 137 -9.39 9.02 1.30
CA ASN A 137 -8.82 7.70 1.62
C ASN A 137 -9.70 6.52 1.19
N ASP A 138 -10.93 6.76 0.74
CA ASP A 138 -11.83 5.71 0.28
C ASP A 138 -11.37 5.14 -1.06
N ARG A 139 -11.19 3.81 -1.13
CA ARG A 139 -10.65 3.14 -2.32
C ARG A 139 -11.52 3.27 -3.58
N GLN A 140 -12.83 3.45 -3.41
CA GLN A 140 -13.76 3.53 -4.55
C GLN A 140 -14.04 4.97 -4.96
N ARG A 141 -13.95 5.92 -4.02
CA ARG A 141 -14.36 7.32 -4.24
C ARG A 141 -13.21 8.32 -4.18
N GLY A 142 -12.02 7.92 -3.72
CA GLY A 142 -10.89 8.83 -3.54
C GLY A 142 -10.45 9.51 -4.83
N THR A 143 -10.47 8.80 -5.96
CA THR A 143 -10.16 9.40 -7.29
C THR A 143 -11.08 10.57 -7.63
N VAL A 144 -12.37 10.46 -7.31
CA VAL A 144 -13.38 11.51 -7.59
C VAL A 144 -13.04 12.81 -6.86
N TRP A 145 -12.51 12.72 -5.64
CA TRP A 145 -12.08 13.86 -4.87
C TRP A 145 -10.88 14.56 -5.51
N GLU A 146 -9.87 13.81 -5.92
CA GLU A 146 -8.69 14.37 -6.57
C GLU A 146 -9.04 15.04 -7.90
N GLU A 147 -9.81 14.34 -8.74
CA GLU A 147 -10.36 14.89 -9.99
C GLU A 147 -11.14 16.19 -9.76
N SER A 148 -11.99 16.22 -8.71
CA SER A 148 -12.78 17.41 -8.38
C SER A 148 -11.93 18.64 -8.09
N VAL A 149 -10.76 18.46 -7.47
CA VAL A 149 -9.83 19.56 -7.18
C VAL A 149 -9.06 19.96 -8.42
N ILE A 150 -8.50 18.98 -9.15
CA ILE A 150 -7.65 19.22 -10.32
C ILE A 150 -8.42 19.94 -11.44
N TYR A 151 -9.68 19.57 -11.67
CA TYR A 151 -10.49 20.15 -12.74
C TYR A 151 -11.30 21.38 -12.30
N CYS A 152 -11.30 21.72 -11.00
CA CYS A 152 -12.03 22.90 -10.56
C CYS A 152 -11.37 24.16 -11.14
N PRO A 153 -12.13 25.08 -11.76
CA PRO A 153 -11.58 26.35 -12.21
C PRO A 153 -10.91 27.12 -11.06
N PRO A 154 -9.73 27.73 -11.28
CA PRO A 154 -8.96 28.41 -10.23
C PRO A 154 -9.67 29.63 -9.63
N GLU A 155 -10.63 30.22 -10.35
CA GLU A 155 -11.46 31.33 -9.87
C GLU A 155 -12.50 30.94 -8.80
N ILE A 156 -12.80 29.64 -8.66
CA ILE A 156 -13.76 29.12 -7.67
C ILE A 156 -13.01 28.76 -6.39
N GLN A 157 -13.31 29.42 -5.26
CA GLN A 157 -12.65 29.11 -3.98
C GLN A 157 -13.07 27.72 -3.45
N LEU A 158 -12.10 26.94 -3.00
CA LEU A 158 -12.34 25.64 -2.37
C LEU A 158 -12.42 25.77 -0.84
N VAL A 159 -13.42 25.13 -0.25
CA VAL A 159 -13.62 25.06 1.22
C VAL A 159 -13.63 23.60 1.65
N GLY A 160 -12.47 23.05 1.96
CA GLY A 160 -12.34 21.67 2.42
C GLY A 160 -12.59 21.52 3.91
N LEU A 161 -13.56 20.69 4.29
CA LEU A 161 -13.87 20.38 5.68
C LEU A 161 -13.47 18.95 5.99
N SER A 162 -12.50 18.76 6.88
CA SER A 162 -11.96 17.44 7.19
C SER A 162 -11.93 17.17 8.69
N ALA A 163 -12.01 15.89 9.04
CA ALA A 163 -11.57 15.44 10.35
C ALA A 163 -10.06 15.69 10.49
N THR A 164 -9.53 15.59 11.71
CA THR A 164 -8.07 15.68 11.92
C THR A 164 -7.36 14.59 11.12
N VAL A 165 -6.41 15.00 10.27
CA VAL A 165 -5.55 14.12 9.45
C VAL A 165 -4.09 14.47 9.70
N ALA A 166 -3.20 13.47 9.68
CA ALA A 166 -1.79 13.69 10.06
C ALA A 166 -1.01 14.58 9.08
N ASN A 167 -1.39 14.58 7.80
CA ASN A 167 -0.69 15.28 6.73
C ASN A 167 -1.58 16.34 6.04
N GLY A 168 -2.43 17.05 6.81
CA GLY A 168 -3.24 18.15 6.28
C GLY A 168 -2.41 19.25 5.59
N GLY A 169 -1.17 19.45 6.02
CA GLY A 169 -0.21 20.35 5.34
C GLY A 169 0.11 19.89 3.92
N GLN A 170 0.43 18.61 3.72
CA GLN A 170 0.71 18.06 2.38
C GLN A 170 -0.48 18.19 1.44
N LEU A 171 -1.71 18.00 1.95
CA LEU A 171 -2.93 18.22 1.17
C LEU A 171 -3.06 19.70 0.76
N THR A 172 -2.79 20.61 1.69
CA THR A 172 -2.88 22.07 1.45
C THR A 172 -1.84 22.55 0.44
N ASP A 173 -0.61 22.05 0.57
CA ASP A 173 0.49 22.36 -0.36
C ASP A 173 0.16 21.87 -1.77
N TRP A 174 -0.37 20.65 -1.90
CA TRP A 174 -0.82 20.10 -3.18
C TRP A 174 -1.93 20.93 -3.82
N ILE A 175 -3.00 21.27 -3.08
CA ILE A 175 -4.09 22.11 -3.60
C ILE A 175 -3.56 23.49 -4.03
N SER A 176 -2.60 24.03 -3.28
CA SER A 176 -1.94 25.30 -3.63
C SER A 176 -1.16 25.23 -4.94
N GLU A 177 -0.56 24.07 -5.24
CA GLU A 177 0.17 23.83 -6.48
C GLU A 177 -0.75 23.63 -7.69
N VAL A 178 -1.86 22.90 -7.51
CA VAL A 178 -2.72 22.48 -8.65
C VAL A 178 -3.91 23.40 -8.93
N HIS A 179 -4.40 24.14 -7.93
CA HIS A 179 -5.60 24.97 -8.03
C HIS A 179 -5.31 26.45 -7.73
N GLY A 180 -4.75 26.76 -6.57
CA GLY A 180 -4.44 28.14 -6.18
C GLY A 180 -4.26 28.34 -4.67
N PRO A 181 -3.90 29.56 -4.22
CA PRO A 181 -3.54 29.85 -2.84
C PRO A 181 -4.51 29.25 -1.82
N THR A 182 -4.01 28.35 -0.97
CA THR A 182 -4.84 27.62 0.00
C THR A 182 -4.20 27.66 1.39
N GLN A 183 -5.00 27.97 2.41
CA GLN A 183 -4.55 28.00 3.80
C GLN A 183 -5.02 26.78 4.59
N LEU A 184 -4.10 26.17 5.34
CA LEU A 184 -4.43 25.15 6.33
C LEU A 184 -4.90 25.80 7.62
N ILE A 185 -6.10 25.43 8.06
CA ILE A 185 -6.65 25.80 9.36
C ILE A 185 -6.74 24.53 10.20
N TYR A 186 -5.86 24.40 11.18
CA TYR A 186 -5.77 23.22 12.03
C TYR A 186 -6.23 23.53 13.46
N SER A 187 -7.06 22.65 14.01
CA SER A 187 -7.45 22.70 15.41
C SER A 187 -7.53 21.28 15.98
N ASP A 188 -6.98 21.07 17.17
CA ASP A 188 -7.18 19.86 17.97
C ASP A 188 -8.29 20.04 19.03
N TYR A 189 -8.88 21.24 19.10
CA TYR A 189 -9.91 21.57 20.07
C TYR A 189 -11.20 20.81 19.79
N ARG A 190 -11.71 20.14 20.83
CA ARG A 190 -13.01 19.49 20.83
C ARG A 190 -13.90 20.11 21.91
N PRO A 191 -15.05 20.73 21.55
CA PRO A 191 -15.93 21.41 22.51
C PRO A 191 -16.45 20.52 23.63
N VAL A 192 -16.70 19.25 23.34
CA VAL A 192 -17.09 18.24 24.34
C VAL A 192 -15.92 17.26 24.50
N PRO A 193 -15.23 17.21 25.65
CA PRO A 193 -14.11 16.28 25.83
C PRO A 193 -14.57 14.82 25.86
N LEU A 194 -13.67 13.89 25.49
CA LEU A 194 -13.93 12.45 25.48
C LEU A 194 -13.34 11.75 26.70
N ASN A 195 -14.16 10.97 27.39
CA ASN A 195 -13.75 10.07 28.46
C ASN A 195 -13.76 8.62 27.98
N PHE A 196 -12.59 8.00 27.96
CA PHE A 196 -12.41 6.61 27.52
C PHE A 196 -12.61 5.62 28.66
N HIS A 197 -13.40 4.59 28.39
CA HIS A 197 -13.80 3.54 29.33
C HIS A 197 -13.57 2.15 28.72
N PHE A 198 -13.37 1.18 29.61
CA PHE A 198 -13.24 -0.23 29.29
C PHE A 198 -14.30 -1.02 30.07
N ALA A 199 -15.18 -1.73 29.35
CA ALA A 199 -16.22 -2.58 29.89
C ALA A 199 -15.69 -4.01 30.07
N VAL A 200 -15.85 -4.53 31.28
CA VAL A 200 -15.51 -5.89 31.68
C VAL A 200 -16.68 -6.49 32.45
N GLU A 201 -16.67 -7.79 32.70
CA GLU A 201 -17.76 -8.49 33.44
C GLU A 201 -18.18 -7.73 34.72
N LYS A 202 -17.20 -7.26 35.50
CA LYS A 202 -17.42 -6.51 36.76
C LYS A 202 -18.01 -5.11 36.59
N GLY A 203 -17.99 -4.49 35.41
CA GLY A 203 -18.42 -3.10 35.24
C GLY A 203 -17.68 -2.31 34.16
N ILE A 204 -18.02 -1.02 34.06
CA ILE A 204 -17.38 -0.05 33.16
C ILE A 204 -16.41 0.79 33.99
N PHE A 205 -15.12 0.75 33.64
CA PHE A 205 -14.03 1.44 34.34
C PHE A 205 -13.31 2.43 33.41
N PRO A 206 -12.68 3.50 33.93
CA PRO A 206 -11.81 4.36 33.12
C PRO A 206 -10.70 3.56 32.43
N LEU A 207 -10.53 3.75 31.12
CA LEU A 207 -9.51 3.09 30.31
C LEU A 207 -8.12 3.69 30.57
N LEU A 208 -8.05 5.01 30.62
CA LEU A 208 -6.82 5.78 30.81
C LEU A 208 -6.68 6.25 32.27
N ASN A 209 -5.46 6.57 32.67
CA ASN A 209 -5.18 7.24 33.94
C ASN A 209 -5.74 8.68 33.94
N PRO A 210 -5.80 9.36 35.11
CA PRO A 210 -6.28 10.74 35.18
C PRO A 210 -5.49 11.73 34.30
N SER A 211 -4.23 11.42 33.98
CA SER A 211 -3.39 12.22 33.07
C SER A 211 -3.67 11.96 31.58
N GLY A 212 -4.54 11.00 31.24
CA GLY A 212 -4.91 10.69 29.87
C GLY A 212 -3.80 10.10 28.99
N ASN A 213 -2.65 9.70 29.54
CA ASN A 213 -1.45 9.35 28.75
C ASN A 213 -1.08 7.86 28.80
N ALA A 214 -1.73 7.06 29.65
CA ALA A 214 -1.44 5.65 29.79
C ALA A 214 -2.64 4.85 30.32
N ILE A 215 -2.61 3.54 30.11
CA ILE A 215 -3.61 2.59 30.64
C ILE A 215 -3.77 2.77 32.16
N HIS A 216 -5.03 2.79 32.61
CA HIS A 216 -5.37 2.85 34.03
C HIS A 216 -4.78 1.65 34.81
N PRO A 217 -4.12 1.85 35.97
CA PRO A 217 -3.46 0.78 36.72
C PRO A 217 -4.36 -0.41 37.08
N LYS A 218 -5.64 -0.16 37.39
CA LYS A 218 -6.64 -1.22 37.68
C LYS A 218 -6.91 -2.16 36.49
N LEU A 219 -6.51 -1.78 35.28
CA LEU A 219 -6.62 -2.58 34.06
C LEU A 219 -5.27 -3.22 33.66
N LYS A 220 -4.15 -2.79 34.25
CA LYS A 220 -2.83 -3.42 34.07
C LYS A 220 -2.80 -4.76 34.80
N GLY A 221 -2.66 -5.86 34.07
CA GLY A 221 -2.44 -7.19 34.66
C GLY A 221 -3.57 -8.22 34.53
N ARG A 222 -4.65 -7.94 33.78
CA ARG A 222 -5.59 -9.00 33.36
C ARG A 222 -4.92 -9.89 32.31
N ARG A 223 -4.57 -11.12 32.72
CA ARG A 223 -3.84 -12.12 31.92
C ARG A 223 -4.61 -12.52 30.66
N LYS A 224 -3.87 -12.79 29.57
CA LYS A 224 -4.36 -13.58 28.44
C LYS A 224 -5.03 -14.87 28.95
N PRO A 225 -6.19 -15.27 28.41
CA PRO A 225 -6.78 -16.55 28.77
C PRO A 225 -5.77 -17.68 28.50
N PRO A 226 -5.71 -18.72 29.36
CA PRO A 226 -4.77 -19.82 29.19
C PRO A 226 -4.99 -20.54 27.86
N ARG A 227 -3.89 -20.87 27.16
CA ARG A 227 -3.90 -21.73 25.96
C ARG A 227 -4.55 -23.08 26.32
N ARG A 228 -5.71 -23.40 25.73
CA ARG A 228 -6.48 -24.63 26.03
C ARG A 228 -6.26 -25.73 24.99
N GLN A 229 -6.35 -26.98 25.47
CA GLN A 229 -6.39 -28.21 24.68
C GLN A 229 -7.70 -28.32 23.87
N ARG A 230 -7.61 -28.90 22.66
CA ARG A 230 -8.74 -29.16 21.76
C ARG A 230 -9.85 -29.96 22.48
N GLY A 231 -11.08 -29.45 22.50
CA GLY A 231 -12.28 -30.23 22.85
C GLY A 231 -13.28 -29.64 23.86
N GLN A 232 -12.97 -28.55 24.57
CA GLN A 232 -13.93 -27.91 25.50
C GLN A 232 -14.69 -26.75 24.82
N LYS A 233 -16.03 -26.79 24.84
CA LYS A 233 -16.89 -25.64 24.47
C LYS A 233 -16.57 -24.46 25.40
N ALA A 234 -16.29 -23.30 24.81
CA ALA A 234 -15.99 -22.08 25.54
C ALA A 234 -17.20 -21.61 26.35
N GLN A 235 -17.04 -21.44 27.66
CA GLN A 235 -17.92 -20.59 28.45
C GLN A 235 -17.49 -19.15 28.14
N ALA A 236 -18.40 -18.33 27.62
CA ALA A 236 -18.13 -16.93 27.30
C ALA A 236 -17.71 -16.20 28.58
N SER A 237 -16.44 -15.83 28.68
CA SER A 237 -15.93 -14.97 29.75
C SER A 237 -15.83 -13.55 29.18
N GLY A 238 -16.68 -12.65 29.66
CA GLY A 238 -16.80 -11.29 29.19
C GLY A 238 -18.12 -10.65 29.65
N PRO A 239 -18.24 -9.31 29.63
CA PRO A 239 -19.50 -8.64 29.96
C PRO A 239 -20.61 -9.00 28.98
N THR A 240 -21.82 -9.26 29.49
CA THR A 240 -22.97 -9.48 28.61
C THR A 240 -23.52 -8.16 28.10
N LEU A 241 -24.13 -8.19 26.91
CA LEU A 241 -24.68 -7.00 26.27
C LEU A 241 -25.83 -6.36 27.08
N PRO A 242 -26.80 -7.11 27.65
CA PRO A 242 -27.80 -6.53 28.56
C PRO A 242 -27.20 -5.86 29.80
N ASP A 243 -26.14 -6.43 30.38
CA ASP A 243 -25.45 -5.85 31.54
C ASP A 243 -24.79 -4.51 31.18
N ILE A 244 -24.17 -4.41 30.00
CA ILE A 244 -23.55 -3.16 29.53
C ILE A 244 -24.62 -2.09 29.35
N VAL A 245 -25.71 -2.38 28.62
CA VAL A 245 -26.79 -1.41 28.38
C VAL A 245 -27.42 -0.95 29.70
N SER A 246 -27.68 -1.88 30.63
CA SER A 246 -28.22 -1.54 31.95
C SER A 246 -27.27 -0.66 32.77
N LYS A 247 -25.96 -0.94 32.72
CA LYS A 247 -24.95 -0.09 33.39
C LYS A 247 -24.83 1.29 32.76
N LEU A 248 -24.99 1.41 31.44
CA LEU A 248 -25.04 2.72 30.77
C LEU A 248 -26.26 3.52 31.24
N GLN A 249 -27.44 2.89 31.32
CA GLN A 249 -28.65 3.54 31.84
C GLN A 249 -28.47 4.00 33.29
N GLN A 250 -27.95 3.12 34.17
CA GLN A 250 -27.72 3.43 35.58
C GLN A 250 -26.71 4.58 35.80
N LYS A 251 -25.77 4.75 34.88
CA LYS A 251 -24.74 5.80 34.93
C LYS A 251 -25.12 7.07 34.17
N ASP A 252 -26.37 7.19 33.70
CA ASP A 252 -26.83 8.30 32.86
C ASP A 252 -25.95 8.50 31.60
N MET A 253 -25.53 7.40 30.98
CA MET A 253 -24.68 7.39 29.79
C MET A 253 -25.49 7.18 28.49
N LEU A 254 -26.82 7.30 28.52
CA LEU A 254 -27.69 7.21 27.34
C LEU A 254 -28.04 8.62 26.81
N PRO A 255 -28.31 8.79 25.51
CA PRO A 255 -28.39 7.76 24.48
C PRO A 255 -27.02 7.25 24.03
N ALA A 256 -26.96 6.00 23.54
CA ALA A 256 -25.73 5.35 23.11
C ALA A 256 -25.81 4.76 21.70
N ILE A 257 -24.71 4.88 20.95
CA ILE A 257 -24.49 4.14 19.69
C ILE A 257 -23.56 2.97 20.00
N TYR A 258 -24.01 1.76 19.69
CA TYR A 258 -23.29 0.52 19.96
C TYR A 258 -22.79 -0.08 18.65
N PHE A 259 -21.51 0.12 18.33
CA PHE A 259 -20.88 -0.33 17.08
C PHE A 259 -20.58 -1.82 17.09
N ILE A 260 -21.13 -2.53 16.10
CA ILE A 260 -20.94 -3.97 15.86
C ILE A 260 -20.63 -4.18 14.37
N PHE A 261 -19.52 -4.84 14.04
CA PHE A 261 -19.07 -5.06 12.65
C PHE A 261 -19.82 -6.19 11.91
N SER A 262 -21.07 -6.46 12.28
CA SER A 262 -21.91 -7.47 11.63
C SER A 262 -23.37 -7.04 11.68
N ARG A 263 -24.04 -7.07 10.52
CA ARG A 263 -25.48 -6.78 10.40
C ARG A 263 -26.32 -7.73 11.25
N LYS A 264 -26.11 -9.04 11.04
CA LYS A 264 -26.68 -10.10 11.88
C LYS A 264 -26.34 -9.94 13.36
N GLY A 265 -25.16 -9.40 13.67
CA GLY A 265 -24.77 -9.06 15.03
C GLY A 265 -25.62 -7.94 15.64
N CYS A 266 -25.94 -6.89 14.86
CA CYS A 266 -26.84 -5.81 15.28
C CYS A 266 -28.24 -6.33 15.56
N ASP A 267 -28.82 -7.10 14.63
CA ASP A 267 -30.17 -7.68 14.79
C ASP A 267 -30.27 -8.59 16.03
N LYS A 268 -29.29 -9.47 16.21
CA LYS A 268 -29.20 -10.32 17.41
C LYS A 268 -29.08 -9.51 18.70
N SER A 269 -28.37 -8.39 18.64
CA SER A 269 -28.18 -7.52 19.80
C SER A 269 -29.49 -6.87 20.21
N VAL A 270 -30.27 -6.34 19.24
CA VAL A 270 -31.63 -5.85 19.48
C VAL A 270 -32.49 -6.90 20.18
N GLN A 271 -32.51 -8.13 19.67
CA GLN A 271 -33.28 -9.23 20.28
C GLN A 271 -32.81 -9.54 21.71
N SER A 272 -31.51 -9.53 21.96
CA SER A 272 -30.95 -9.86 23.28
C SER A 272 -31.33 -8.84 24.37
N VAL A 273 -31.58 -7.58 24.01
CA VAL A 273 -32.03 -6.52 24.94
C VAL A 273 -33.48 -6.11 24.75
N ALA A 274 -34.24 -6.80 23.89
CA ALA A 274 -35.62 -6.44 23.60
C ALA A 274 -36.49 -6.35 24.86
N HIS A 275 -36.17 -7.11 25.91
CA HIS A 275 -36.90 -7.13 27.19
C HIS A 275 -36.62 -5.90 28.08
N LEU A 276 -35.61 -5.10 27.78
CA LEU A 276 -35.30 -3.87 28.52
C LEU A 276 -36.28 -2.76 28.10
N ASN A 277 -36.67 -1.92 29.05
CA ASN A 277 -37.39 -0.69 28.79
C ASN A 277 -36.49 0.51 29.10
N LEU A 278 -36.05 1.21 28.05
CA LEU A 278 -35.09 2.32 28.18
C LEU A 278 -35.76 3.69 28.22
N VAL A 279 -37.05 3.74 27.92
CA VAL A 279 -37.83 4.97 27.80
C VAL A 279 -38.78 5.15 28.98
N THR A 280 -39.09 6.40 29.28
CA THR A 280 -40.17 6.74 30.22
C THR A 280 -41.54 6.44 29.61
N GLN A 281 -42.59 6.40 30.43
CA GLN A 281 -43.95 6.16 29.95
C GLN A 281 -44.40 7.21 28.91
N ALA A 282 -44.10 8.49 29.15
CA ALA A 282 -44.45 9.56 28.22
C ALA A 282 -43.71 9.45 26.87
N GLU A 283 -42.43 9.08 26.90
CA GLU A 283 -41.65 8.82 25.69
C GLU A 283 -42.17 7.60 24.93
N ALA A 284 -42.57 6.54 25.64
CA ALA A 284 -43.15 5.35 25.03
C ALA A 284 -44.47 5.66 24.30
N GLU A 285 -45.34 6.49 24.89
CA GLU A 285 -46.58 6.93 24.22
C GLU A 285 -46.30 7.78 22.97
N LEU A 286 -45.29 8.66 23.02
CA LEU A 286 -44.91 9.46 21.86
C LEU A 286 -44.27 8.62 20.75
N LEU A 287 -43.38 7.69 21.12
CA LEU A 287 -42.81 6.69 20.21
C LEU A 287 -43.93 5.92 19.52
N LYS A 288 -44.89 5.43 20.31
CA LYS A 288 -46.02 4.67 19.78
C LYS A 288 -46.78 5.45 18.71
N ARG A 289 -47.17 6.69 18.98
CA ARG A 289 -47.88 7.53 18.00
C ARG A 289 -47.08 7.75 16.71
N ARG A 290 -45.78 8.02 16.81
CA ARG A 290 -44.94 8.27 15.62
C ARG A 290 -44.70 7.01 14.79
N ILE A 291 -44.45 5.89 15.47
CA ILE A 291 -44.21 4.60 14.81
C ILE A 291 -45.51 4.09 14.17
N ASP A 292 -46.65 4.13 14.88
CA ASP A 292 -47.95 3.73 14.33
C ASP A 292 -48.29 4.57 13.08
N ALA A 293 -48.08 5.88 13.11
CA ALA A 293 -48.30 6.76 11.95
C ALA A 293 -47.32 6.49 10.78
N PHE A 294 -46.13 5.96 11.04
CA PHE A 294 -45.20 5.53 9.99
C PHE A 294 -45.65 4.19 9.39
N VAL A 295 -46.03 3.25 10.24
CA VAL A 295 -46.54 1.91 9.91
C VAL A 295 -47.79 2.02 9.01
N ASP A 296 -48.74 2.89 9.37
CA ASP A 296 -49.96 3.11 8.58
C ASP A 296 -49.68 3.67 7.17
N ARG A 297 -48.61 4.45 7.03
CA ARG A 297 -48.20 5.05 5.74
C ARG A 297 -47.31 4.14 4.89
N ASN A 298 -46.56 3.24 5.52
CA ASN A 298 -45.51 2.44 4.87
C ASN A 298 -45.62 0.96 5.28
N PRO A 299 -46.72 0.26 4.93
CA PRO A 299 -46.94 -1.11 5.35
C PRO A 299 -45.82 -2.06 4.87
N ASP A 300 -45.28 -1.85 3.67
CA ASP A 300 -44.22 -2.70 3.10
C ASP A 300 -42.84 -2.47 3.73
N ALA A 301 -42.67 -1.42 4.55
CA ALA A 301 -41.39 -1.13 5.21
C ALA A 301 -41.27 -1.70 6.63
N ILE A 302 -42.28 -2.47 7.09
CA ILE A 302 -42.35 -2.92 8.48
C ILE A 302 -41.45 -4.13 8.72
N ARG A 303 -40.57 -3.99 9.70
CA ARG A 303 -39.82 -5.13 10.26
C ARG A 303 -40.48 -5.64 11.53
N ALA A 304 -41.36 -6.64 11.40
CA ALA A 304 -42.13 -7.20 12.51
C ALA A 304 -41.26 -7.55 13.75
N ASN A 305 -40.09 -8.15 13.51
CA ASN A 305 -39.16 -8.57 14.58
C ASN A 305 -38.44 -7.40 15.29
N GLN A 306 -38.49 -6.19 14.75
CA GLN A 306 -37.86 -4.99 15.32
C GLN A 306 -38.87 -3.96 15.86
N LEU A 307 -40.16 -4.12 15.56
CA LEU A 307 -41.20 -3.16 15.94
C LEU A 307 -41.33 -3.03 17.47
N GLU A 308 -41.41 -4.14 18.19
CA GLU A 308 -41.57 -4.13 19.66
C GLU A 308 -40.36 -3.52 20.39
N PRO A 309 -39.10 -3.87 20.07
CA PRO A 309 -37.93 -3.16 20.60
C PRO A 309 -37.93 -1.65 20.32
N LEU A 310 -38.45 -1.22 19.17
CA LEU A 310 -38.48 0.19 18.79
C LEU A 310 -39.35 1.02 19.73
N TYR A 311 -40.51 0.50 20.15
CA TYR A 311 -41.36 1.14 21.17
C TYR A 311 -40.66 1.30 22.54
N ARG A 312 -39.61 0.52 22.79
CA ARG A 312 -38.82 0.54 24.04
C ARG A 312 -37.55 1.38 23.91
N GLY A 313 -37.39 2.11 22.80
CA GLY A 313 -36.25 2.97 22.51
C GLY A 313 -34.99 2.21 22.08
N ILE A 314 -35.14 1.04 21.46
CA ILE A 314 -34.04 0.18 21.00
C ILE A 314 -34.15 -0.04 19.49
N ALA A 315 -33.09 0.23 18.75
CA ALA A 315 -33.09 0.05 17.29
C ALA A 315 -31.78 -0.56 16.76
N ALA A 316 -31.83 -1.10 15.55
CA ALA A 316 -30.65 -1.41 14.75
C ALA A 316 -30.48 -0.38 13.63
N HIS A 317 -29.24 -0.16 13.18
CA HIS A 317 -28.90 0.69 12.05
C HIS A 317 -27.78 0.08 11.21
N HIS A 318 -28.11 -0.49 10.06
CA HIS A 318 -27.11 -1.04 9.14
C HIS A 318 -27.61 -1.08 7.70
N ALA A 319 -26.69 -1.32 6.74
CA ALA A 319 -26.99 -1.30 5.31
C ALA A 319 -28.11 -2.26 4.88
N GLY A 320 -28.25 -3.41 5.55
CA GLY A 320 -29.34 -4.38 5.30
C GLY A 320 -30.75 -3.94 5.74
N ILE A 321 -30.90 -2.80 6.42
CA ILE A 321 -32.21 -2.24 6.79
C ILE A 321 -32.72 -1.34 5.66
N LEU A 322 -34.04 -1.40 5.40
CA LEU A 322 -34.71 -0.53 4.44
C LEU A 322 -34.40 0.96 4.67
N PRO A 323 -34.20 1.75 3.59
CA PRO A 323 -33.95 3.19 3.70
C PRO A 323 -35.01 3.93 4.53
N ALA A 324 -36.31 3.71 4.27
CA ALA A 324 -37.39 4.37 4.99
C ALA A 324 -37.35 4.08 6.51
N TRP A 325 -37.08 2.82 6.89
CA TRP A 325 -36.95 2.43 8.30
C TRP A 325 -35.71 3.05 8.97
N LYS A 326 -34.58 3.16 8.26
CA LYS A 326 -33.39 3.86 8.77
C LYS A 326 -33.67 5.34 9.02
N SER A 327 -34.34 6.01 8.09
CA SER A 327 -34.74 7.41 8.24
C SER A 327 -35.63 7.62 9.47
N LEU A 328 -36.58 6.71 9.73
CA LEU A 328 -37.39 6.74 10.95
C LEU A 328 -36.52 6.61 12.21
N VAL A 329 -35.61 5.62 12.25
CA VAL A 329 -34.71 5.42 13.40
C VAL A 329 -33.84 6.65 13.65
N GLU A 330 -33.32 7.28 12.59
CA GLU A 330 -32.52 8.50 12.68
C GLU A 330 -33.32 9.67 13.26
N GLU A 331 -34.55 9.90 12.79
CA GLU A 331 -35.45 10.94 13.32
C GLU A 331 -35.79 10.70 14.80
N LEU A 332 -36.13 9.46 15.15
CA LEU A 332 -36.46 9.08 16.51
C LEU A 332 -35.24 9.16 17.44
N PHE A 333 -34.03 8.91 16.94
CA PHE A 333 -32.80 9.08 17.72
C PHE A 333 -32.47 10.56 17.94
N GLN A 334 -32.57 11.39 16.91
CA GLN A 334 -32.33 12.84 17.02
C GLN A 334 -33.32 13.54 17.95
N SER A 335 -34.57 13.07 17.99
CA SER A 335 -35.59 13.53 18.96
C SER A 335 -35.38 12.98 20.38
N GLY A 336 -34.35 12.16 20.61
CA GLY A 336 -34.01 11.60 21.91
C GLY A 336 -34.91 10.44 22.36
N LEU A 337 -35.75 9.91 21.47
CA LEU A 337 -36.70 8.82 21.78
C LEU A 337 -36.05 7.44 21.68
N ILE A 338 -35.10 7.25 20.75
CA ILE A 338 -34.26 6.04 20.75
C ILE A 338 -33.08 6.24 21.69
N LYS A 339 -32.93 5.32 22.65
CA LYS A 339 -31.90 5.38 23.69
C LYS A 339 -30.68 4.55 23.34
N VAL A 340 -30.84 3.46 22.59
CA VAL A 340 -29.72 2.65 22.11
C VAL A 340 -29.93 2.27 20.65
N VAL A 341 -28.90 2.52 19.83
CA VAL A 341 -28.83 2.07 18.43
C VAL A 341 -27.67 1.11 18.27
N PHE A 342 -27.94 -0.12 17.82
CA PHE A 342 -26.90 -1.07 17.40
C PHE A 342 -26.55 -0.84 15.94
N ALA A 343 -25.35 -0.36 15.67
CA ALA A 343 -24.99 0.12 14.35
C ALA A 343 -23.74 -0.56 13.77
N THR A 344 -23.69 -0.70 12.45
CA THR A 344 -22.45 -1.01 11.75
C THR A 344 -21.57 0.23 11.58
N GLU A 345 -20.30 0.03 11.23
CA GLU A 345 -19.31 1.10 10.98
C GLU A 345 -19.80 2.19 10.01
N THR A 346 -20.69 1.85 9.07
CA THR A 346 -21.28 2.79 8.11
C THR A 346 -21.94 4.01 8.74
N LEU A 347 -22.46 3.89 9.97
CA LEU A 347 -23.05 5.02 10.70
C LEU A 347 -21.99 6.01 11.19
N ALA A 348 -20.78 5.53 11.52
CA ALA A 348 -19.70 6.38 12.01
C ALA A 348 -19.29 7.45 11.00
N ALA A 349 -19.49 7.17 9.71
CA ALA A 349 -18.87 7.91 8.64
C ALA A 349 -19.81 8.91 7.93
N GLY A 350 -21.11 9.02 8.26
CA GLY A 350 -22.01 9.66 7.28
C GLY A 350 -23.26 10.44 7.71
N ILE A 351 -23.68 10.44 8.97
CA ILE A 351 -24.96 11.07 9.35
C ILE A 351 -24.79 11.85 10.65
N ASN A 352 -25.43 13.01 10.79
CA ASN A 352 -25.41 13.78 12.03
C ASN A 352 -26.28 13.13 13.11
N MET A 353 -25.73 12.08 13.72
CA MET A 353 -26.36 11.33 14.80
C MET A 353 -25.41 11.24 16.00
N PRO A 354 -25.15 12.36 16.72
CA PRO A 354 -24.29 12.35 17.89
C PRO A 354 -25.02 11.74 19.10
N ALA A 355 -24.30 10.95 19.89
CA ALA A 355 -24.79 10.28 21.08
C ALA A 355 -24.06 10.78 22.31
N ARG A 356 -24.61 10.60 23.52
CA ARG A 356 -23.84 10.85 24.75
C ARG A 356 -22.69 9.85 24.87
N THR A 357 -22.94 8.60 24.47
CA THR A 357 -21.97 7.51 24.54
C THR A 357 -21.82 6.78 23.21
N THR A 358 -20.59 6.40 22.89
CA THR A 358 -20.30 5.39 21.87
C THR A 358 -19.76 4.14 22.54
N VAL A 359 -20.28 2.96 22.18
CA VAL A 359 -19.75 1.66 22.58
C VAL A 359 -19.14 0.97 21.37
N ILE A 360 -17.94 0.42 21.50
CA ILE A 360 -17.23 -0.32 20.46
C ILE A 360 -17.12 -1.79 20.91
N ALA A 361 -17.87 -2.67 20.26
CA ALA A 361 -18.05 -4.07 20.68
C ALA A 361 -16.79 -4.94 20.50
N SER A 362 -15.93 -4.58 19.55
CA SER A 362 -14.73 -5.31 19.15
C SER A 362 -13.67 -4.31 18.68
N LEU A 363 -12.39 -4.61 18.86
CA LEU A 363 -11.28 -3.79 18.36
C LEU A 363 -10.62 -4.37 17.11
N SER A 364 -11.19 -5.46 16.59
CA SER A 364 -10.86 -6.03 15.28
C SER A 364 -12.11 -6.23 14.45
N LYS A 365 -11.90 -6.25 13.13
CA LYS A 365 -12.91 -6.60 12.14
C LYS A 365 -12.36 -7.63 11.16
N ARG A 366 -13.29 -8.32 10.49
CA ARG A 366 -12.98 -9.25 9.40
C ARG A 366 -12.90 -8.46 8.09
N THR A 367 -11.82 -8.68 7.36
CA THR A 367 -11.55 -8.23 6.00
C THR A 367 -11.42 -9.45 5.09
N ASP A 368 -11.27 -9.21 3.78
CA ASP A 368 -11.07 -10.28 2.80
C ASP A 368 -9.79 -11.09 3.09
N ASP A 369 -8.75 -10.40 3.59
CA ASP A 369 -7.47 -11.01 3.98
C ASP A 369 -7.46 -11.62 5.41
N GLY A 370 -8.61 -11.69 6.09
CA GLY A 370 -8.72 -12.26 7.44
C GLY A 370 -9.12 -11.25 8.52
N HIS A 371 -8.72 -11.45 9.78
CA HIS A 371 -9.04 -10.51 10.87
C HIS A 371 -7.90 -9.51 11.09
N ARG A 372 -8.23 -8.21 11.15
CA ARG A 372 -7.28 -7.14 11.51
C ARG A 372 -7.81 -6.23 12.61
N LEU A 373 -6.90 -5.64 13.39
CA LEU A 373 -7.24 -4.55 14.31
C LEU A 373 -7.77 -3.34 13.54
N LEU A 374 -8.59 -2.54 14.21
CA LEU A 374 -9.04 -1.24 13.71
C LEU A 374 -7.86 -0.30 13.49
N HIS A 375 -7.95 0.53 12.46
CA HIS A 375 -7.05 1.66 12.28
C HIS A 375 -7.43 2.80 13.25
N ALA A 376 -6.52 3.76 13.43
CA ALA A 376 -6.74 4.89 14.33
C ALA A 376 -7.92 5.75 13.83
N SER A 377 -7.96 6.03 12.53
CA SER A 377 -9.06 6.73 11.85
C SER A 377 -10.43 6.10 12.10
N GLU A 378 -10.56 4.79 11.91
CA GLU A 378 -11.81 4.04 12.14
C GLU A 378 -12.28 4.18 13.61
N PHE A 379 -11.35 4.05 14.56
CA PHE A 379 -11.63 4.22 15.98
C PHE A 379 -12.02 5.67 16.33
N LEU A 380 -11.33 6.66 15.77
CA LEU A 380 -11.58 8.08 15.99
C LEU A 380 -12.92 8.53 15.38
N GLN A 381 -13.31 8.01 14.22
CA GLN A 381 -14.62 8.27 13.62
C GLN A 381 -15.77 7.75 14.49
N MET A 382 -15.65 6.52 15.00
CA MET A 382 -16.66 5.94 15.90
C MET A 382 -16.73 6.71 17.24
N SER A 383 -15.58 6.94 17.87
CA SER A 383 -15.51 7.65 19.16
C SER A 383 -15.91 9.12 19.05
N GLY A 384 -15.67 9.76 17.90
CA GLY A 384 -16.07 11.13 17.60
C GLY A 384 -17.59 11.37 17.60
N ARG A 385 -18.42 10.31 17.60
CA ARG A 385 -19.88 10.41 17.77
C ARG A 385 -20.32 10.60 19.23
N ALA A 386 -19.43 10.42 20.21
CA ALA A 386 -19.75 10.57 21.62
C ALA A 386 -19.65 12.04 22.09
N GLY A 387 -20.62 12.52 22.85
CA GLY A 387 -20.72 13.90 23.33
C GLY A 387 -21.44 14.81 22.33
N ARG A 388 -22.58 15.37 22.76
CA ARG A 388 -23.41 16.30 21.99
C ARG A 388 -23.14 17.74 22.42
N ARG A 389 -22.66 18.58 21.50
CA ARG A 389 -22.38 20.01 21.77
C ARG A 389 -23.66 20.69 22.27
N GLY A 390 -23.55 21.41 23.39
CA GLY A 390 -24.68 22.11 24.03
C GLY A 390 -25.62 21.22 24.85
N MET A 391 -25.46 19.89 24.85
CA MET A 391 -26.29 18.97 25.64
C MET A 391 -25.51 18.14 26.67
N ASP A 392 -24.27 17.76 26.35
CA ASP A 392 -23.42 16.96 27.23
C ASP A 392 -22.17 17.76 27.64
N ALA A 393 -21.78 17.63 28.91
CA ALA A 393 -20.52 18.20 29.42
C ALA A 393 -19.30 17.34 29.01
N GLU A 394 -19.50 16.04 28.85
CA GLU A 394 -18.48 15.08 28.44
C GLU A 394 -19.11 13.99 27.56
N GLY A 395 -18.35 13.47 26.60
CA GLY A 395 -18.73 12.33 25.78
C GLY A 395 -18.03 11.07 26.27
N HIS A 396 -18.73 9.93 26.25
CA HIS A 396 -18.14 8.69 26.74
C HIS A 396 -17.86 7.69 25.61
N VAL A 397 -16.66 7.11 25.62
CA VAL A 397 -16.27 6.04 24.68
C VAL A 397 -16.04 4.78 25.48
N VAL A 398 -16.83 3.73 25.23
CA VAL A 398 -16.76 2.46 25.95
C VAL A 398 -16.26 1.36 25.01
N THR A 399 -15.12 0.77 25.32
CA THR A 399 -14.60 -0.40 24.58
C THR A 399 -14.86 -1.67 25.38
N VAL A 400 -15.26 -2.75 24.70
CA VAL A 400 -15.72 -3.97 25.37
C VAL A 400 -14.63 -5.05 25.38
N GLU A 401 -14.41 -5.70 26.52
CA GLU A 401 -13.48 -6.83 26.65
C GLU A 401 -13.93 -8.02 25.78
N SER A 402 -13.02 -8.51 24.95
CA SER A 402 -13.23 -9.68 24.10
C SER A 402 -12.18 -10.78 24.41
N PRO A 403 -12.39 -12.04 24.00
CA PRO A 403 -11.39 -13.09 24.19
C PRO A 403 -10.05 -12.82 23.48
N PHE A 404 -10.05 -11.91 22.50
CA PHE A 404 -8.91 -11.62 21.64
C PHE A 404 -8.25 -10.26 21.94
N GLU A 405 -9.01 -9.31 22.50
CA GLU A 405 -8.56 -7.93 22.75
C GLU A 405 -8.85 -7.49 24.18
N GLY A 406 -7.91 -6.73 24.75
CA GLY A 406 -8.05 -6.19 26.09
C GLY A 406 -7.87 -4.68 26.14
N ALA A 407 -7.73 -4.17 27.37
CA ALA A 407 -7.51 -2.75 27.64
C ALA A 407 -6.22 -2.19 27.01
N LYS A 408 -5.25 -3.07 26.69
CA LYS A 408 -3.98 -2.64 26.06
C LYS A 408 -4.19 -2.18 24.63
N GLU A 409 -4.91 -2.98 23.85
CA GLU A 409 -5.26 -2.66 22.46
C GLU A 409 -6.19 -1.43 22.44
N ALA A 410 -7.16 -1.36 23.34
CA ALA A 410 -8.06 -0.21 23.48
C ALA A 410 -7.30 1.09 23.76
N SER A 411 -6.39 1.07 24.74
CA SER A 411 -5.60 2.26 25.08
C SER A 411 -4.62 2.65 24.00
N ARG A 412 -4.10 1.70 23.23
CA ARG A 412 -3.25 2.03 22.08
C ARG A 412 -4.05 2.84 21.06
N LEU A 413 -5.27 2.38 20.70
CA LEU A 413 -6.14 3.08 19.76
C LEU A 413 -6.57 4.45 20.27
N ALA A 414 -6.92 4.57 21.55
CA ALA A 414 -7.31 5.84 22.16
C ALA A 414 -6.19 6.89 22.20
N LEU A 415 -4.92 6.47 22.17
CA LEU A 415 -3.74 7.34 22.18
C LEU A 415 -3.09 7.47 20.80
N SER A 416 -3.60 6.78 19.78
CA SER A 416 -3.03 6.84 18.43
C SER A 416 -3.29 8.22 17.81
N PRO A 417 -2.31 8.81 17.12
CA PRO A 417 -2.57 9.97 16.28
C PRO A 417 -3.48 9.57 15.10
N PRO A 418 -4.15 10.54 14.46
CA PRO A 418 -4.90 10.30 13.23
C PRO A 418 -4.02 9.69 12.13
N ASP A 419 -4.61 8.89 11.25
CA ASP A 419 -3.89 8.35 10.09
C ASP A 419 -3.65 9.45 9.03
N PRO A 420 -2.58 9.36 8.22
CA PRO A 420 -2.39 10.24 7.09
C PRO A 420 -3.39 9.95 5.95
N LEU A 421 -3.61 10.95 5.12
CA LEU A 421 -4.24 10.80 3.82
C LEU A 421 -3.32 10.07 2.84
N VAL A 422 -3.90 9.13 2.10
CA VAL A 422 -3.27 8.32 1.08
C VAL A 422 -4.13 8.42 -0.18
N SER A 423 -3.51 8.82 -1.29
CA SER A 423 -4.18 8.84 -2.59
C SER A 423 -4.73 7.46 -2.95
N GLN A 424 -5.95 7.45 -3.48
CA GLN A 424 -6.58 6.29 -4.12
C GLN A 424 -6.74 6.50 -5.62
N PHE A 425 -6.05 7.51 -6.18
CA PHE A 425 -6.13 7.85 -7.59
C PHE A 425 -5.82 6.62 -8.44
N THR A 426 -6.76 6.25 -9.31
CA THR A 426 -6.65 5.10 -10.20
C THR A 426 -7.33 5.48 -11.51
N PRO A 427 -6.61 5.51 -12.65
CA PRO A 427 -7.22 5.74 -13.95
C PRO A 427 -8.32 4.72 -14.27
N SER A 428 -9.41 5.16 -14.91
CA SER A 428 -10.49 4.28 -15.41
C SER A 428 -10.70 4.47 -16.92
N TYR A 429 -11.43 3.55 -17.57
CA TYR A 429 -11.79 3.72 -18.98
C TYR A 429 -12.60 5.00 -19.19
N GLY A 430 -13.55 5.27 -18.29
CA GLY A 430 -14.33 6.50 -18.29
C GLY A 430 -13.45 7.74 -18.21
N MET A 431 -12.43 7.76 -17.34
CA MET A 431 -11.49 8.88 -17.25
C MET A 431 -10.74 9.11 -18.56
N VAL A 432 -10.19 8.05 -19.16
CA VAL A 432 -9.45 8.15 -20.43
C VAL A 432 -10.32 8.75 -21.53
N LEU A 433 -11.53 8.22 -21.70
CA LEU A 433 -12.45 8.65 -22.75
C LEU A 433 -12.91 10.10 -22.53
N ASN A 434 -13.23 10.49 -21.29
CA ASN A 434 -13.66 11.85 -20.99
C ASN A 434 -12.53 12.87 -21.13
N LEU A 435 -11.30 12.55 -20.72
CA LEU A 435 -10.15 13.44 -20.89
C LEU A 435 -9.84 13.64 -22.38
N LEU A 436 -9.71 12.55 -23.14
CA LEU A 436 -9.36 12.62 -24.56
C LEU A 436 -10.49 13.16 -25.45
N GLN A 437 -11.68 13.40 -24.89
CA GLN A 437 -12.76 14.09 -25.59
C GLN A 437 -12.49 15.59 -25.73
N ILE A 438 -11.80 16.19 -24.76
CA ILE A 438 -11.61 17.64 -24.65
C ILE A 438 -10.14 18.06 -24.59
N HIS A 439 -9.23 17.14 -24.28
CA HIS A 439 -7.81 17.38 -24.10
C HIS A 439 -6.96 16.58 -25.08
N THR A 440 -5.78 17.11 -25.40
CA THR A 440 -4.76 16.30 -26.07
C THR A 440 -4.17 15.25 -25.12
N VAL A 441 -3.41 14.30 -25.67
CA VAL A 441 -2.72 13.28 -24.86
C VAL A 441 -1.73 13.93 -23.90
N GLU A 442 -1.03 14.98 -24.33
CA GLU A 442 -0.07 15.73 -23.53
C GLU A 442 -0.76 16.51 -22.39
N GLU A 443 -1.89 17.15 -22.67
CA GLU A 443 -2.69 17.83 -21.65
C GLU A 443 -3.27 16.83 -20.63
N ALA A 444 -3.75 15.67 -21.09
CA ALA A 444 -4.22 14.60 -20.21
C ALA A 444 -3.10 14.05 -19.32
N GLN A 445 -1.87 13.92 -19.84
CA GLN A 445 -0.71 13.54 -19.06
C GLN A 445 -0.45 14.55 -17.94
N GLU A 446 -0.43 15.85 -18.26
CA GLU A 446 -0.21 16.91 -17.28
C GLU A 446 -1.25 16.87 -16.16
N LEU A 447 -2.52 16.64 -16.49
CA LEU A 447 -3.60 16.53 -15.51
C LEU A 447 -3.43 15.33 -14.56
N ILE A 448 -2.98 14.18 -15.07
CA ILE A 448 -2.72 12.97 -14.27
C ILE A 448 -1.50 13.18 -13.36
N GLU A 449 -0.48 13.87 -13.87
CA GLU A 449 0.72 14.21 -13.10
C GLU A 449 0.45 15.24 -12.00
N ARG A 450 -0.69 15.95 -12.04
CA ARG A 450 -1.19 16.80 -10.95
C ARG A 450 -1.95 16.04 -9.85
N SER A 451 -2.08 14.71 -9.92
CA SER A 451 -2.73 13.93 -8.85
C SER A 451 -2.02 14.05 -7.50
N PHE A 452 -2.77 13.93 -6.40
CA PHE A 452 -2.17 13.92 -5.06
C PHE A 452 -1.26 12.70 -4.87
N GLY A 453 -1.62 11.58 -5.50
CA GLY A 453 -0.76 10.39 -5.55
C GLY A 453 0.62 10.71 -6.14
N GLN A 454 0.65 11.46 -7.23
CA GLN A 454 1.89 11.89 -7.88
C GLN A 454 2.69 12.88 -7.03
N TYR A 455 2.01 13.83 -6.40
CA TYR A 455 2.62 14.78 -5.46
C TYR A 455 3.30 14.05 -4.29
N LEU A 456 2.59 13.11 -3.63
CA LEU A 456 3.16 12.30 -2.55
C LEU A 456 4.31 11.42 -3.05
N ALA A 457 4.18 10.81 -4.23
CA ALA A 457 5.26 10.03 -4.82
C ALA A 457 6.51 10.90 -5.01
N THR A 458 6.37 12.12 -5.51
CA THR A 458 7.50 13.04 -5.73
C THR A 458 8.20 13.41 -4.41
N LEU A 459 7.44 13.66 -3.33
CA LEU A 459 8.01 13.86 -1.99
C LEU A 459 8.76 12.62 -1.49
N HIS A 460 8.19 11.43 -1.66
CA HIS A 460 8.78 10.17 -1.23
C HIS A 460 10.00 9.76 -2.06
N LEU A 461 10.05 10.16 -3.33
CA LEU A 461 11.13 9.87 -4.28
C LEU A 461 12.28 10.87 -4.19
N ALA A 462 12.14 11.97 -3.45
CA ALA A 462 13.20 12.96 -3.28
C ALA A 462 14.55 12.37 -2.81
N PRO A 463 14.62 11.43 -1.84
CA PRO A 463 15.87 10.76 -1.46
C PRO A 463 16.47 9.93 -2.60
N GLN A 464 15.62 9.29 -3.42
CA GLN A 464 16.06 8.53 -4.58
C GLN A 464 16.65 9.45 -5.66
N ARG A 465 16.00 10.59 -5.93
CA ARG A 465 16.49 11.64 -6.83
C ARG A 465 17.84 12.19 -6.36
N GLN A 466 17.98 12.51 -5.07
CA GLN A 466 19.26 12.93 -4.49
C GLN A 466 20.34 11.86 -4.63
N GLY A 467 19.97 10.58 -4.45
CA GLY A 467 20.87 9.45 -4.69
C GLY A 467 21.33 9.33 -6.15
N ILE A 468 20.43 9.56 -7.11
CA ILE A 468 20.75 9.59 -8.54
C ILE A 468 21.74 10.72 -8.83
N GLU A 469 21.47 11.94 -8.35
CA GLU A 469 22.36 13.09 -8.53
C GLU A 469 23.74 12.88 -7.88
N ALA A 470 23.80 12.25 -6.70
CA ALA A 470 25.05 11.89 -6.05
C ALA A 470 25.87 10.89 -6.88
N VAL A 471 25.23 9.84 -7.42
CA VAL A 471 25.90 8.85 -8.28
C VAL A 471 26.35 9.48 -9.60
N LYS A 472 25.54 10.33 -10.24
CA LYS A 472 25.94 11.10 -11.43
C LYS A 472 27.18 11.96 -11.15
N THR A 473 27.20 12.65 -10.01
CA THR A 473 28.34 13.47 -9.61
C THR A 473 29.60 12.61 -9.41
N GLU A 474 29.48 11.46 -8.74
CA GLU A 474 30.59 10.53 -8.54
C GLU A 474 31.12 9.96 -9.88
N ILE A 475 30.22 9.63 -10.81
CA ILE A 475 30.57 9.21 -12.17
C ILE A 475 31.36 10.30 -12.89
N SER A 476 30.87 11.55 -12.87
CA SER A 476 31.55 12.69 -13.50
C SER A 476 32.97 12.86 -12.95
N ILE A 477 33.12 12.87 -11.62
CA ILE A 477 34.43 13.00 -10.96
C ILE A 477 35.37 11.86 -11.37
N LEU A 478 34.86 10.62 -11.43
CA LEU A 478 35.67 9.47 -11.82
C LEU A 478 36.05 9.51 -13.30
N GLN A 479 35.14 9.92 -14.18
CA GLN A 479 35.38 10.07 -15.62
C GLN A 479 36.45 11.13 -15.90
N ASP A 480 36.42 12.26 -15.20
CA ASP A 480 37.42 13.33 -15.33
C ASP A 480 38.83 12.89 -14.89
N GLN A 481 38.90 11.97 -13.91
CA GLN A 481 40.16 11.42 -13.40
C GLN A 481 40.67 10.21 -14.19
N LEU A 482 39.82 9.59 -15.00
CA LEU A 482 40.12 8.35 -15.71
C LEU A 482 40.80 8.65 -17.04
N THR A 483 41.94 8.02 -17.26
CA THR A 483 42.52 7.92 -18.60
C THR A 483 41.61 7.01 -19.43
N TYR A 484 41.24 7.44 -20.65
CA TYR A 484 40.49 6.60 -21.57
C TYR A 484 41.29 5.31 -21.87
N VAL A 485 40.63 4.17 -21.68
CA VAL A 485 41.18 2.84 -22.00
C VAL A 485 40.11 2.08 -22.75
N ASP A 486 40.50 1.51 -23.88
CA ASP A 486 39.61 0.70 -24.71
C ASP A 486 39.10 -0.55 -23.97
N ASP A 487 37.80 -0.82 -24.08
CA ASP A 487 37.13 -1.91 -23.37
C ASP A 487 37.62 -3.30 -23.79
N THR A 488 38.04 -3.47 -25.05
CA THR A 488 38.59 -4.75 -25.54
C THR A 488 39.98 -5.00 -24.96
N ALA A 489 40.82 -3.97 -24.93
CA ALA A 489 42.14 -4.05 -24.32
C ALA A 489 42.07 -4.35 -22.80
N LEU A 490 41.08 -3.77 -22.11
CA LEU A 490 40.81 -4.05 -20.70
C LEU A 490 40.36 -5.50 -20.48
N ALA A 491 39.41 -6.00 -21.26
CA ALA A 491 38.91 -7.38 -21.14
C ALA A 491 40.03 -8.41 -21.38
N GLU A 492 40.90 -8.17 -22.38
CA GLU A 492 42.08 -8.99 -22.65
C GLU A 492 43.07 -8.96 -21.48
N TYR A 493 43.34 -7.78 -20.90
CA TYR A 493 44.21 -7.64 -19.74
C TYR A 493 43.71 -8.44 -18.54
N GLU A 494 42.39 -8.41 -18.27
CA GLU A 494 41.78 -9.16 -17.17
C GLU A 494 41.86 -10.67 -17.41
N LYS A 495 41.64 -11.12 -18.66
CA LYS A 495 41.78 -12.53 -19.05
C LYS A 495 43.22 -13.01 -18.86
N LEU A 496 44.21 -12.23 -19.31
CA LEU A 496 45.62 -12.55 -19.13
C LEU A 496 46.01 -12.58 -17.64
N ARG A 497 45.49 -11.66 -16.82
CA ARG A 497 45.67 -11.67 -15.36
C ARG A 497 45.06 -12.91 -14.69
N GLY A 498 43.88 -13.32 -15.13
CA GLY A 498 43.23 -14.55 -14.67
C GLY A 498 44.05 -15.78 -15.02
N TRP A 499 44.54 -15.83 -16.27
CA TRP A 499 45.39 -16.90 -16.75
C TRP A 499 46.72 -16.97 -15.98
N LEU A 500 47.40 -15.84 -15.77
CA LEU A 500 48.64 -15.77 -14.99
C LEU A 500 48.47 -16.34 -13.58
N ARG A 501 47.35 -16.04 -12.90
CA ARG A 501 47.09 -16.58 -11.57
C ARG A 501 46.98 -18.10 -11.56
N GLU A 502 46.37 -18.68 -12.59
CA GLU A 502 46.23 -20.13 -12.69
C GLU A 502 47.57 -20.79 -13.06
N GLU A 503 48.34 -20.20 -13.98
CA GLU A 503 49.68 -20.69 -14.33
C GLU A 503 50.65 -20.60 -13.14
N ASP A 504 50.61 -19.52 -12.35
CA ASP A 504 51.36 -19.36 -11.10
C ASP A 504 50.96 -20.40 -10.05
N ARG A 505 49.67 -20.72 -9.97
CA ARG A 505 49.15 -21.74 -9.05
C ARG A 505 49.66 -23.12 -9.47
N LEU A 506 49.61 -23.44 -10.75
CA LEU A 506 50.16 -24.68 -11.31
C LEU A 506 51.66 -24.77 -11.10
N LEU A 507 52.41 -23.68 -11.30
CA LEU A 507 53.85 -23.63 -11.06
C LEU A 507 54.17 -23.99 -9.60
N LYS A 508 53.48 -23.39 -8.63
CA LYS A 508 53.67 -23.72 -7.21
C LYS A 508 53.35 -25.17 -6.86
N ILE A 509 52.33 -25.75 -7.50
CA ILE A 509 51.98 -27.16 -7.30
C ILE A 509 53.09 -28.06 -7.85
N LEU A 510 53.58 -27.78 -9.06
CA LEU A 510 54.64 -28.55 -9.70
C LEU A 510 55.99 -28.38 -8.97
N GLU A 511 56.32 -27.18 -8.49
CA GLU A 511 57.51 -26.94 -7.67
C GLU A 511 57.46 -27.78 -6.39
N LYS A 512 56.31 -27.82 -5.71
CA LYS A 512 56.12 -28.64 -4.52
C LYS A 512 56.21 -30.13 -4.82
N GLN A 513 55.59 -30.59 -5.91
CA GLN A 513 55.65 -32.00 -6.34
C GLN A 513 57.07 -32.41 -6.75
N ALA A 514 57.81 -31.54 -7.43
CA ALA A 514 59.20 -31.76 -7.77
C ALA A 514 60.07 -31.79 -6.50
N GLU A 515 59.85 -30.89 -5.54
CA GLU A 515 60.53 -30.93 -4.24
C GLU A 515 60.21 -32.21 -3.44
N GLU A 516 58.99 -32.75 -3.54
CA GLU A 516 58.62 -34.03 -2.91
C GLU A 516 59.21 -35.24 -3.64
N THR A 517 59.27 -35.23 -4.97
CA THR A 517 59.74 -36.34 -5.80
C THR A 517 61.26 -36.43 -5.87
N LEU A 518 61.95 -35.28 -5.99
CA LEU A 518 63.40 -35.18 -6.01
C LEU A 518 63.99 -35.04 -4.61
N GLY A 519 63.27 -34.38 -3.69
CA GLY A 519 63.71 -34.04 -2.34
C GLY A 519 63.09 -34.83 -1.19
N GLY A 520 62.43 -35.94 -1.51
CA GLY A 520 62.38 -37.08 -0.60
C GLY A 520 63.74 -37.78 -0.54
N GLY A 521 64.82 -37.08 -0.18
CA GLY A 521 66.06 -37.75 0.23
C GLY A 521 65.67 -38.67 1.38
N ASP A 522 65.57 -39.97 1.11
CA ASP A 522 65.08 -40.95 2.06
C ASP A 522 65.77 -40.66 3.41
N PRO A 523 65.03 -40.25 4.46
CA PRO A 523 65.63 -39.88 5.75
C PRO A 523 66.54 -41.00 6.27
N VAL A 524 66.20 -42.23 5.88
CA VAL A 524 66.99 -43.43 6.10
C VAL A 524 68.29 -43.36 5.28
N ALA A 525 68.25 -43.17 3.96
CA ALA A 525 69.44 -42.97 3.12
C ALA A 525 70.34 -41.80 3.59
N ALA A 526 69.78 -40.64 3.95
CA ALA A 526 70.51 -39.51 4.51
C ALA A 526 71.18 -39.86 5.85
N SER A 527 70.49 -40.64 6.70
CA SER A 527 71.04 -41.12 7.96
C SER A 527 72.14 -42.16 7.81
N PHE A 528 72.21 -42.86 6.66
CA PHE A 528 73.25 -43.85 6.33
C PHE A 528 74.38 -43.30 5.44
N ALA A 529 74.25 -42.10 4.86
CA ALA A 529 75.28 -41.49 4.02
C ALA A 529 76.64 -41.36 4.73
N MET A 530 77.75 -41.63 4.05
CA MET A 530 79.09 -41.57 4.65
C MET A 530 79.65 -40.13 4.63
N GLY A 531 80.63 -39.82 5.48
CA GLY A 531 81.39 -38.55 5.39
C GLY A 531 81.96 -38.37 3.97
N GLY A 532 82.00 -37.17 3.42
CA GLY A 532 82.36 -36.90 2.03
C GLY A 532 81.25 -37.10 1.00
N THR A 533 80.05 -37.58 1.36
CA THR A 533 78.91 -37.63 0.43
C THR A 533 78.42 -36.22 0.08
N LEU A 534 78.12 -35.98 -1.20
CA LEU A 534 77.59 -34.72 -1.70
C LEU A 534 76.07 -34.65 -1.53
N LEU A 535 75.58 -33.50 -1.08
CA LEU A 535 74.18 -33.23 -0.73
C LEU A 535 73.74 -31.88 -1.32
N ALA A 536 72.43 -31.67 -1.51
CA ALA A 536 71.85 -30.33 -1.66
C ALA A 536 70.97 -30.00 -0.46
N LEU A 537 71.15 -28.81 0.12
CA LEU A 537 70.52 -28.38 1.36
C LEU A 537 69.56 -27.22 1.12
N LYS A 538 68.30 -27.38 1.53
CA LYS A 538 67.29 -26.31 1.58
C LYS A 538 66.18 -26.75 2.52
N GLY A 539 65.83 -25.90 3.47
CA GLY A 539 64.85 -26.28 4.48
C GLY A 539 64.73 -25.25 5.58
N LYS A 540 64.05 -25.64 6.66
CA LYS A 540 63.80 -24.74 7.79
C LYS A 540 65.11 -24.25 8.43
N ASN A 541 66.15 -25.08 8.41
CA ASN A 541 67.45 -24.80 9.02
C ASN A 541 68.49 -24.26 8.01
N VAL A 542 68.19 -24.27 6.71
CA VAL A 542 69.02 -23.72 5.63
C VAL A 542 68.16 -22.85 4.71
N LYS A 543 68.08 -21.55 5.04
CA LYS A 543 67.25 -20.57 4.33
C LYS A 543 68.00 -19.97 3.15
N VAL A 544 67.96 -20.69 2.04
CA VAL A 544 68.58 -20.30 0.76
C VAL A 544 67.51 -20.23 -0.33
N SER A 545 67.71 -19.36 -1.32
CA SER A 545 66.78 -19.18 -2.45
C SER A 545 66.78 -20.37 -3.42
N ALA A 546 67.90 -21.08 -3.52
CA ALA A 546 68.07 -22.32 -4.28
C ALA A 546 68.82 -23.36 -3.42
N PRO A 547 68.62 -24.68 -3.64
CA PRO A 547 69.32 -25.73 -2.90
C PRO A 547 70.84 -25.55 -2.90
N LEU A 548 71.42 -25.41 -1.71
CA LEU A 548 72.85 -25.17 -1.50
C LEU A 548 73.62 -26.49 -1.62
N LYS A 549 74.60 -26.57 -2.52
CA LYS A 549 75.43 -27.77 -2.66
C LYS A 549 76.36 -27.88 -1.45
N ALA A 550 76.47 -29.07 -0.87
CA ALA A 550 77.21 -29.27 0.37
C ALA A 550 77.85 -30.67 0.45
N ILE A 551 78.88 -30.78 1.29
CA ILE A 551 79.57 -32.03 1.61
C ILE A 551 79.16 -32.46 3.01
N LEU A 552 78.71 -33.69 3.20
CA LEU A 552 78.51 -34.26 4.53
C LEU A 552 79.87 -34.48 5.19
N VAL A 553 80.15 -33.88 6.35
CA VAL A 553 81.44 -34.06 7.03
C VAL A 553 81.30 -35.06 8.17
N SER A 554 80.33 -34.84 9.07
CA SER A 554 80.14 -35.71 10.22
C SER A 554 78.68 -35.78 10.67
N LYS A 555 78.38 -36.70 11.58
CA LYS A 555 77.06 -36.90 12.17
C LYS A 555 77.15 -36.74 13.68
N VAL A 556 76.23 -35.98 14.27
CA VAL A 556 76.15 -35.78 15.72
C VAL A 556 74.78 -36.23 16.26
N PRO A 557 74.69 -36.70 17.52
CA PRO A 557 73.42 -37.11 18.12
C PRO A 557 72.39 -35.97 18.06
N GLY A 558 71.18 -36.28 17.56
CA GLY A 558 70.08 -35.33 17.48
C GLY A 558 68.98 -35.62 18.51
N PRO A 559 68.07 -34.67 18.76
CA PRO A 559 66.96 -34.84 19.72
C PRO A 559 65.84 -35.82 19.24
N GLY A 560 66.10 -36.70 18.28
CA GLY A 560 65.12 -37.63 17.69
C GLY A 560 65.76 -38.92 17.14
N GLN A 561 65.02 -39.70 16.34
CA GLN A 561 65.48 -40.98 15.78
C GLN A 561 66.61 -40.86 14.73
N PHE A 562 66.78 -39.70 14.11
CA PHE A 562 67.80 -39.47 13.07
C PHE A 562 68.91 -38.53 13.58
N PRO A 563 70.17 -38.75 13.15
CA PRO A 563 71.29 -37.88 13.53
C PRO A 563 71.16 -36.48 12.91
N LEU A 564 71.81 -35.50 13.52
CA LEU A 564 72.08 -34.22 12.86
C LEU A 564 73.27 -34.39 11.95
N LEU A 565 73.17 -33.81 10.75
CA LEU A 565 74.24 -33.81 9.76
C LEU A 565 75.03 -32.52 9.88
N VAL A 566 76.34 -32.64 10.01
CA VAL A 566 77.27 -31.51 9.95
C VAL A 566 77.83 -31.48 8.54
N CYS A 567 77.40 -30.49 7.78
CA CYS A 567 77.72 -30.35 6.37
C CYS A 567 78.58 -29.10 6.13
N LEU A 568 79.39 -29.12 5.08
CA LEU A 568 80.15 -27.97 4.59
C LEU A 568 79.55 -27.53 3.26
N GLY A 569 78.93 -26.35 3.23
CA GLY A 569 78.34 -25.76 2.03
C GLY A 569 79.38 -25.22 1.06
N GLU A 570 79.02 -25.14 -0.22
CA GLU A 570 79.85 -24.56 -1.29
C GLU A 570 80.20 -23.07 -1.06
N ASP A 571 79.45 -22.39 -0.18
CA ASP A 571 79.70 -21.03 0.29
C ASP A 571 80.81 -20.93 1.36
N ASN A 572 81.54 -22.03 1.60
CA ASN A 572 82.54 -22.18 2.65
C ASN A 572 82.00 -21.91 4.04
N ARG A 573 80.82 -22.48 4.35
CA ARG A 573 80.22 -22.44 5.67
C ARG A 573 79.84 -23.84 6.15
N TRP A 574 80.11 -24.10 7.42
CA TRP A 574 79.59 -25.22 8.16
C TRP A 574 78.10 -25.02 8.44
N TYR A 575 77.32 -26.09 8.33
CA TYR A 575 75.88 -26.13 8.62
C TYR A 575 75.57 -27.36 9.47
N VAL A 576 74.86 -27.14 10.58
CA VAL A 576 74.24 -28.23 11.35
C VAL A 576 72.78 -28.34 10.91
N VAL A 577 72.44 -29.43 10.23
CA VAL A 577 71.13 -29.61 9.59
C VAL A 577 70.46 -30.90 10.04
N THR A 578 69.16 -30.99 9.83
CA THR A 578 68.42 -32.25 9.99
C THR A 578 68.37 -32.99 8.67
N VAL A 579 68.08 -34.30 8.71
CA VAL A 579 67.82 -35.09 7.49
C VAL A 579 66.69 -34.51 6.63
N LYS A 580 65.77 -33.72 7.21
CA LYS A 580 64.67 -33.05 6.47
C LYS A 580 65.09 -31.78 5.71
N ASP A 581 66.28 -31.26 5.97
CA ASP A 581 66.82 -30.11 5.24
C ASP A 581 67.66 -30.55 4.01
N VAL A 582 67.81 -31.87 3.82
CA VAL A 582 68.49 -32.46 2.66
C VAL A 582 67.46 -32.64 1.55
N VAL A 583 67.63 -31.89 0.46
CA VAL A 583 66.76 -31.93 -0.72
C VAL A 583 67.32 -32.85 -1.79
N MET A 584 68.61 -33.19 -1.77
CA MET A 584 69.18 -34.16 -2.70
C MET A 584 70.36 -34.90 -2.05
N ILE A 585 70.53 -36.18 -2.37
CA ILE A 585 71.75 -36.96 -2.08
C ILE A 585 72.33 -37.39 -3.42
N TYR A 586 73.54 -36.96 -3.73
CA TYR A 586 74.24 -37.35 -4.95
C TYR A 586 75.04 -38.64 -4.71
N GLY A 587 74.33 -39.75 -4.48
CA GLY A 587 74.91 -41.04 -4.09
C GLY A 587 75.69 -41.76 -5.20
N ASP A 588 75.47 -41.38 -6.45
CA ASP A 588 76.18 -41.82 -7.66
C ASP A 588 77.51 -41.07 -7.87
N GLN A 589 77.72 -39.95 -7.17
CA GLN A 589 78.94 -39.16 -7.27
C GLN A 589 80.02 -39.67 -6.31
N GLN A 590 81.28 -39.53 -6.73
CA GLN A 590 82.41 -39.95 -5.91
C GLN A 590 82.52 -39.10 -4.63
N ARG A 591 82.60 -39.74 -3.47
CA ARG A 591 82.80 -39.07 -2.18
C ARG A 591 84.08 -38.23 -2.18
N ILE A 592 84.02 -37.06 -1.56
CA ILE A 592 85.18 -36.21 -1.28
C ILE A 592 85.87 -36.76 -0.01
N ARG A 593 86.97 -37.49 -0.20
CA ARG A 593 87.66 -38.19 0.91
C ARG A 593 88.31 -37.24 1.91
N GLU A 594 88.68 -36.05 1.46
CA GLU A 594 89.25 -34.99 2.29
C GLU A 594 88.27 -34.55 3.38
N ALA A 595 86.97 -34.76 3.20
CA ALA A 595 85.99 -34.51 4.23
C ALA A 595 86.16 -35.39 5.47
N ASP A 596 86.76 -36.58 5.35
CA ASP A 596 87.02 -37.48 6.48
C ASP A 596 88.13 -36.92 7.40
N GLU A 597 88.97 -36.00 6.90
CA GLU A 597 90.04 -35.33 7.64
C GLU A 597 89.60 -33.98 8.25
N LEU A 598 88.41 -33.48 7.86
CA LEU A 598 87.88 -32.21 8.34
C LEU A 598 87.26 -32.37 9.73
N THR A 599 87.65 -31.50 10.66
CA THR A 599 87.04 -31.42 11.99
C THR A 599 86.17 -30.16 12.11
N PRO A 600 84.89 -30.28 12.51
CA PRO A 600 84.04 -29.12 12.75
C PRO A 600 84.64 -28.21 13.84
N PRO A 601 84.50 -26.87 13.74
CA PRO A 601 85.07 -25.95 14.72
C PRO A 601 84.55 -26.17 16.16
N ALA A 602 85.45 -26.02 17.13
CA ALA A 602 85.27 -26.08 18.59
C ALA A 602 83.92 -25.56 19.13
N ASP A 603 83.53 -24.44 18.57
CA ASP A 603 82.47 -23.53 19.00
C ASP A 603 81.28 -23.51 18.04
N LEU A 604 81.22 -24.46 17.09
CA LEU A 604 80.00 -24.77 16.35
C LEU A 604 79.06 -25.58 17.26
N ALA A 605 78.05 -24.91 17.80
CA ALA A 605 77.04 -25.57 18.63
C ALA A 605 76.28 -26.66 17.82
N ALA A 606 76.20 -27.87 18.39
CA ALA A 606 75.52 -29.04 17.82
C ALA A 606 73.98 -28.95 17.91
N SER A 607 73.41 -27.88 17.38
CA SER A 607 71.96 -27.65 17.32
C SER A 607 71.54 -27.28 15.88
N PRO A 608 70.38 -27.74 15.38
CA PRO A 608 69.92 -27.45 14.02
C PRO A 608 69.91 -25.94 13.70
N GLY A 609 70.34 -25.58 12.49
CA GLY A 609 70.35 -24.21 11.98
C GLY A 609 71.56 -23.37 12.42
N LYS A 610 72.50 -23.93 13.17
CA LYS A 610 73.78 -23.27 13.46
C LYS A 610 74.71 -23.37 12.25
N SER A 611 75.34 -22.26 11.92
CA SER A 611 76.33 -22.20 10.85
C SER A 611 77.56 -21.40 11.27
N ARG A 612 78.69 -21.69 10.63
CA ARG A 612 79.95 -20.99 10.89
C ARG A 612 80.79 -20.92 9.62
N LYS A 613 81.53 -19.82 9.43
CA LYS A 613 82.46 -19.69 8.30
C LYS A 613 83.60 -20.72 8.42
N GLY A 614 83.95 -21.36 7.31
CA GLY A 614 85.10 -22.25 7.19
C GLY A 614 86.42 -21.50 7.05
N ASP A 615 87.51 -22.25 7.02
CA ASP A 615 88.89 -21.78 6.87
C ASP A 615 89.46 -22.11 5.48
N GLU A 616 90.78 -22.02 5.30
CA GLU A 616 91.47 -22.35 4.05
C GLU A 616 91.46 -23.86 3.76
N THR A 617 91.42 -24.71 4.79
CA THR A 617 91.39 -26.17 4.63
C THR A 617 90.01 -26.62 4.11
N THR A 618 88.94 -26.03 4.62
CA THR A 618 87.58 -26.28 4.13
C THR A 618 87.36 -25.70 2.73
N ALA A 619 87.99 -24.55 2.40
CA ALA A 619 87.96 -23.99 1.06
C ALA A 619 88.59 -24.95 0.02
N SER A 620 89.68 -25.63 0.38
CA SER A 620 90.32 -26.62 -0.49
C SER A 620 89.44 -27.87 -0.72
N ALA A 621 88.60 -28.26 0.24
CA ALA A 621 87.67 -29.39 0.09
C ALA A 621 86.49 -29.02 -0.82
N ILE A 622 85.99 -27.78 -0.72
CA ILE A 622 84.89 -27.28 -1.55
C ILE A 622 85.29 -27.13 -3.01
N ALA A 623 86.53 -26.72 -3.29
CA ALA A 623 87.04 -26.60 -4.66
C ALA A 623 87.03 -27.93 -5.44
N LYS A 624 86.89 -29.06 -4.74
CA LYS A 624 86.79 -30.41 -5.31
C LYS A 624 85.35 -30.89 -5.53
N ILE A 625 84.35 -30.10 -5.18
CA ILE A 625 82.94 -30.39 -5.51
C ILE A 625 82.79 -30.37 -7.04
N PRO A 626 82.40 -31.48 -7.69
CA PRO A 626 82.16 -31.49 -9.13
C PRO A 626 80.96 -30.61 -9.48
N PRO A 627 80.82 -30.17 -10.75
CA PRO A 627 79.61 -29.52 -11.20
C PRO A 627 78.41 -30.49 -11.06
N LEU A 628 77.61 -30.27 -10.02
CA LEU A 628 76.39 -31.05 -9.76
C LEU A 628 75.21 -30.46 -10.54
N PRO A 629 74.30 -31.29 -11.09
CA PRO A 629 73.13 -30.82 -11.81
C PRO A 629 72.23 -29.97 -10.92
N ASP A 630 71.74 -28.87 -11.47
CA ASP A 630 70.81 -27.98 -10.79
C ASP A 630 69.42 -28.61 -10.68
N PHE A 631 68.68 -28.23 -9.64
CA PHE A 631 67.34 -28.77 -9.35
C PHE A 631 66.38 -28.65 -10.55
N GLU A 632 66.45 -27.55 -11.31
CA GLU A 632 65.61 -27.32 -12.49
C GLU A 632 65.96 -28.23 -13.68
N ALA A 633 67.19 -28.74 -13.77
CA ALA A 633 67.58 -29.70 -14.81
C ALA A 633 66.96 -31.09 -14.58
N GLN A 634 66.53 -31.38 -13.35
CA GLN A 634 65.90 -32.65 -12.98
C GLN A 634 64.37 -32.56 -12.85
N ALA A 635 63.80 -31.36 -12.98
CA ALA A 635 62.36 -31.10 -12.96
C ALA A 635 61.90 -30.39 -14.27
N PRO A 636 61.91 -31.09 -15.43
CA PRO A 636 61.59 -30.48 -16.72
C PRO A 636 60.17 -29.88 -16.78
N GLU A 637 59.22 -30.44 -16.03
CA GLU A 637 57.85 -29.92 -15.95
C GLU A 637 57.76 -28.57 -15.24
N VAL A 638 58.56 -28.34 -14.20
CA VAL A 638 58.64 -27.04 -13.49
C VAL A 638 59.22 -25.98 -14.40
N LYS A 639 60.28 -26.32 -15.16
CA LYS A 639 60.89 -25.41 -16.13
C LYS A 639 59.90 -25.04 -17.25
N ALA A 640 59.24 -26.02 -17.85
CA ALA A 640 58.24 -25.78 -18.89
C ALA A 640 57.07 -24.93 -18.40
N GLN A 641 56.64 -25.12 -17.15
CA GLN A 641 55.57 -24.32 -16.55
C GLN A 641 56.02 -22.88 -16.24
N ARG A 642 57.26 -22.69 -15.79
CA ARG A 642 57.86 -21.37 -15.57
C ARG A 642 57.95 -20.56 -16.86
N GLU A 643 58.36 -21.20 -17.96
CA GLU A 643 58.38 -20.60 -19.30
C GLU A 643 56.97 -20.14 -19.75
N LYS A 644 55.91 -20.89 -19.40
CA LYS A 644 54.51 -20.47 -19.67
C LYS A 644 54.11 -19.26 -18.84
N VAL A 645 54.47 -19.21 -17.56
CA VAL A 645 54.23 -18.05 -16.69
C VAL A 645 54.90 -16.81 -17.28
N GLU A 646 56.18 -16.91 -17.65
CA GLU A 646 56.94 -15.82 -18.28
C GLU A 646 56.32 -15.36 -19.61
N ALA A 647 55.83 -16.30 -20.44
CA ALA A 647 55.13 -15.97 -21.68
C ALA A 647 53.82 -15.20 -21.46
N VAL A 648 53.07 -15.54 -20.41
CA VAL A 648 51.84 -14.79 -20.04
C VAL A 648 52.20 -13.42 -19.46
N GLU A 649 53.25 -13.31 -18.66
CA GLU A 649 53.75 -12.02 -18.15
C GLU A 649 54.20 -11.08 -19.27
N ALA A 650 54.86 -11.61 -20.31
CA ALA A 650 55.24 -10.84 -21.49
C ALA A 650 54.02 -10.27 -22.22
N LYS A 651 52.99 -11.10 -22.45
CA LYS A 651 51.72 -10.67 -23.07
C LYS A 651 51.01 -9.60 -22.24
N ILE A 652 51.05 -9.68 -20.91
CA ILE A 652 50.49 -8.65 -20.03
C ILE A 652 51.21 -7.30 -20.20
N LYS A 653 52.55 -7.31 -20.35
CA LYS A 653 53.35 -6.08 -20.55
C LYS A 653 53.12 -5.46 -21.92
N GLU A 654 52.83 -6.26 -22.94
CA GLU A 654 52.54 -5.78 -24.30
C GLU A 654 51.14 -5.16 -24.44
N ASN A 655 50.18 -5.63 -23.63
CA ASN A 655 48.82 -5.12 -23.62
C ASN A 655 48.78 -3.61 -23.29
N PRO A 656 47.94 -2.80 -23.97
CA PRO A 656 47.84 -1.34 -23.75
C PRO A 656 47.60 -0.95 -22.29
N VAL A 657 46.81 -1.72 -21.54
CA VAL A 657 46.53 -1.50 -20.11
C VAL A 657 47.74 -1.83 -19.26
N GLY A 658 48.54 -2.83 -19.65
CA GLY A 658 49.78 -3.20 -18.97
C GLY A 658 50.89 -2.17 -19.07
N LYS A 659 50.84 -1.29 -20.06
CA LYS A 659 51.80 -0.19 -20.28
C LYS A 659 51.52 1.06 -19.42
N LEU A 660 50.38 1.11 -18.74
CA LEU A 660 50.01 2.24 -17.88
C LEU A 660 50.89 2.27 -16.62
N SER A 661 51.04 3.47 -16.03
CA SER A 661 51.83 3.67 -14.80
C SER A 661 51.28 2.89 -13.60
N ASN A 662 49.96 2.70 -13.52
CA ASN A 662 49.31 1.88 -12.49
C ASN A 662 48.09 1.11 -13.04
N PRO A 663 48.30 0.00 -13.78
CA PRO A 663 47.24 -0.76 -14.45
C PRO A 663 46.17 -1.28 -13.49
N ARG A 664 46.58 -1.69 -12.28
CA ARG A 664 45.66 -2.22 -11.25
C ARG A 664 44.71 -1.14 -10.73
N ALA A 665 45.21 0.07 -10.52
CA ALA A 665 44.37 1.19 -10.09
C ALA A 665 43.36 1.58 -11.18
N VAL A 666 43.80 1.65 -12.43
CA VAL A 666 42.94 1.96 -13.59
C VAL A 666 41.84 0.90 -13.77
N VAL A 667 42.20 -0.38 -13.75
CA VAL A 667 41.22 -1.50 -13.81
C VAL A 667 40.20 -1.41 -12.65
N LYS A 668 40.66 -1.08 -11.44
CA LYS A 668 39.78 -0.93 -10.26
C LYS A 668 38.83 0.27 -10.42
N GLN A 669 39.31 1.39 -10.94
CA GLN A 669 38.52 2.59 -11.21
C GLN A 669 37.51 2.36 -12.34
N GLN A 670 37.90 1.71 -13.43
CA GLN A 670 37.02 1.29 -14.53
C GLN A 670 35.89 0.34 -14.04
N LYS A 671 36.23 -0.65 -13.20
CA LYS A 671 35.22 -1.52 -12.58
C LYS A 671 34.25 -0.76 -11.66
N ARG A 672 34.76 0.22 -10.90
CA ARG A 672 33.92 1.10 -10.08
C ARG A 672 32.99 1.94 -10.96
N LEU A 673 33.49 2.51 -12.05
CA LEU A 673 32.69 3.28 -13.01
C LEU A 673 31.57 2.43 -13.62
N ARG A 674 31.87 1.22 -14.11
CA ARG A 674 30.83 0.30 -14.63
C ARG A 674 29.75 0.00 -13.59
N ARG A 675 30.16 -0.32 -12.35
CA ARG A 675 29.21 -0.56 -11.26
C ARG A 675 28.33 0.67 -10.97
N LEU A 676 28.91 1.87 -10.97
CA LEU A 676 28.15 3.10 -10.75
C LEU A 676 27.19 3.41 -11.90
N LEU A 677 27.58 3.13 -13.16
CA LEU A 677 26.70 3.26 -14.32
C LEU A 677 25.53 2.26 -14.27
N GLU A 678 25.78 1.01 -13.87
CA GLU A 678 24.74 0.01 -13.61
C GLU A 678 23.80 0.45 -12.48
N GLU A 679 24.36 0.96 -11.37
CA GLU A 679 23.58 1.49 -10.25
C GLU A 679 22.77 2.72 -10.66
N LEU A 680 23.33 3.62 -11.47
CA LEU A 680 22.62 4.78 -12.00
C LEU A 680 21.46 4.34 -12.88
N SER A 681 21.68 3.38 -13.78
CA SER A 681 20.64 2.82 -14.65
C SER A 681 19.50 2.20 -13.83
N ASP A 682 19.80 1.32 -12.88
CA ASP A 682 18.80 0.67 -12.01
C ASP A 682 18.03 1.69 -11.15
N ARG A 683 18.72 2.65 -10.54
CA ARG A 683 18.08 3.71 -9.74
C ARG A 683 17.18 4.60 -10.58
N THR A 684 17.63 4.99 -11.78
CA THR A 684 16.87 5.83 -12.72
C THR A 684 15.65 5.09 -13.23
N GLN A 685 15.79 3.84 -13.67
CA GLN A 685 14.66 3.02 -14.10
C GLN A 685 13.61 2.83 -13.00
N LYS A 686 14.04 2.57 -11.76
CA LYS A 686 13.13 2.47 -10.61
C LYS A 686 12.44 3.79 -10.30
N TYR A 687 13.16 4.90 -10.39
CA TYR A 687 12.63 6.24 -10.20
C TYR A 687 11.58 6.57 -11.27
N ASP A 688 11.88 6.35 -12.56
CA ASP A 688 10.98 6.66 -13.67
C ASP A 688 9.71 5.80 -13.60
N ASN A 689 9.83 4.50 -13.31
CA ASN A 689 8.69 3.60 -13.15
C ASN A 689 7.76 4.02 -12.00
N GLN A 690 8.32 4.56 -10.91
CA GLN A 690 7.54 5.03 -9.77
C GLN A 690 6.96 6.43 -10.01
N THR A 691 7.66 7.26 -10.78
CA THR A 691 7.24 8.62 -11.12
C THR A 691 6.11 8.63 -12.14
N HIS A 692 6.11 7.77 -13.15
CA HIS A 692 5.08 7.81 -14.20
C HIS A 692 4.05 6.68 -14.06
N ARG A 693 3.89 6.09 -12.86
CA ARG A 693 3.04 4.91 -12.66
C ARG A 693 1.61 5.12 -13.17
N TYR A 694 0.96 6.21 -12.77
CA TYR A 694 -0.43 6.50 -13.16
C TYR A 694 -0.55 6.80 -14.65
N TRP A 695 0.46 7.45 -15.23
CA TRP A 695 0.50 7.69 -16.67
C TRP A 695 0.67 6.40 -17.47
N LEU A 696 1.55 5.50 -17.04
CA LEU A 696 1.72 4.18 -17.67
C LEU A 696 0.42 3.36 -17.62
N GLU A 697 -0.30 3.41 -16.49
CA GLU A 697 -1.62 2.79 -16.36
C GLU A 697 -2.65 3.41 -17.32
N PHE A 698 -2.67 4.74 -17.44
CA PHE A 698 -3.51 5.46 -18.41
C PHE A 698 -3.22 5.05 -19.86
N VAL A 699 -1.94 4.94 -20.24
CA VAL A 699 -1.52 4.47 -21.57
C VAL A 699 -1.93 3.02 -21.81
N SER A 700 -1.82 2.15 -20.80
CA SER A 700 -2.32 0.77 -20.86
C SER A 700 -3.83 0.73 -21.14
N LEU A 701 -4.62 1.57 -20.46
CA LEU A 701 -6.06 1.68 -20.70
C LEU A 701 -6.37 2.22 -22.11
N MET A 702 -5.64 3.24 -22.58
CA MET A 702 -5.76 3.72 -23.97
C MET A 702 -5.52 2.60 -24.97
N GLN A 703 -4.52 1.73 -24.74
CA GLN A 703 -4.24 0.62 -25.65
C GLN A 703 -5.38 -0.40 -25.68
N ILE A 704 -6.00 -0.69 -24.53
CA ILE A 704 -7.19 -1.56 -24.48
C ILE A 704 -8.33 -0.90 -25.27
N LEU A 705 -8.62 0.38 -25.02
CA LEU A 705 -9.69 1.11 -25.71
C LEU A 705 -9.48 1.15 -27.24
N LYS A 706 -8.24 1.32 -27.71
CA LYS A 706 -7.89 1.22 -29.14
C LYS A 706 -8.17 -0.18 -29.69
N ASN A 707 -7.84 -1.24 -28.94
CA ASN A 707 -8.12 -2.63 -29.34
C ASN A 707 -9.62 -2.98 -29.39
N PHE A 708 -10.47 -2.16 -28.78
CA PHE A 708 -11.94 -2.26 -28.84
C PHE A 708 -12.56 -1.16 -29.71
N GLU A 709 -11.77 -0.46 -30.53
CA GLU A 709 -12.25 0.58 -31.45
C GLU A 709 -13.00 1.72 -30.74
N CYS A 710 -12.74 1.92 -29.45
CA CYS A 710 -13.30 3.02 -28.65
C CYS A 710 -12.47 4.31 -28.80
N LEU A 711 -11.23 4.20 -29.29
CA LEU A 711 -10.34 5.33 -29.56
C LEU A 711 -9.77 5.24 -30.97
N GLU A 712 -9.83 6.34 -31.71
CA GLU A 712 -9.19 6.55 -33.03
C GLU A 712 -8.57 7.94 -33.05
N ASP A 713 -7.37 8.09 -33.65
CA ASP A 713 -6.61 9.37 -33.65
C ASP A 713 -6.46 10.05 -32.28
N ASN A 714 -6.44 9.24 -31.21
CA ASN A 714 -6.42 9.66 -29.80
C ASN A 714 -7.68 10.41 -29.31
N GLY A 715 -8.79 10.34 -30.02
CA GLY A 715 -10.11 10.78 -29.57
C GLY A 715 -11.13 9.64 -29.48
N PRO A 716 -12.24 9.82 -28.74
CA PRO A 716 -13.29 8.80 -28.62
C PRO A 716 -14.11 8.66 -29.92
N THR A 717 -14.21 7.42 -30.42
CA THR A 717 -15.11 7.03 -31.52
C THR A 717 -16.57 7.07 -31.08
N GLU A 718 -17.54 6.74 -31.95
CA GLU A 718 -18.95 6.63 -31.54
C GLU A 718 -19.14 5.62 -30.39
N VAL A 719 -18.50 4.45 -30.48
CA VAL A 719 -18.49 3.43 -29.41
C VAL A 719 -17.74 3.93 -28.17
N GLY A 720 -16.66 4.68 -28.37
CA GLY A 720 -15.95 5.36 -27.28
C GLY A 720 -16.85 6.35 -26.52
N GLN A 721 -17.62 7.16 -27.24
CA GLN A 721 -18.56 8.13 -26.67
C GLN A 721 -19.73 7.43 -25.96
N MET A 722 -20.18 6.26 -26.45
CA MET A 722 -21.14 5.41 -25.73
C MET A 722 -20.58 4.99 -24.37
N CYS A 723 -19.36 4.46 -24.35
CA CYS A 723 -18.69 4.02 -23.12
C CYS A 723 -18.44 5.21 -22.17
N ALA A 724 -18.02 6.37 -22.68
CA ALA A 724 -17.74 7.58 -21.89
C ALA A 724 -18.96 8.10 -21.14
N ALA A 725 -20.15 7.94 -21.74
CA ALA A 725 -21.41 8.41 -21.19
C ALA A 725 -21.96 7.53 -20.05
N ILE A 726 -21.44 6.31 -19.90
CA ILE A 726 -21.88 5.35 -18.88
C ILE A 726 -20.95 5.42 -17.67
N ARG A 727 -21.54 5.34 -16.47
CA ARG A 727 -20.82 5.29 -15.19
C ARG A 727 -21.02 3.95 -14.54
N GLY A 728 -19.93 3.30 -14.16
CA GLY A 728 -19.94 2.04 -13.45
C GLY A 728 -18.53 1.57 -13.14
N ASP A 729 -18.41 0.34 -12.61
CA ASP A 729 -17.11 -0.24 -12.25
C ASP A 729 -16.23 -0.52 -13.50
N ASN A 730 -16.85 -0.68 -14.67
CA ASN A 730 -16.16 -0.91 -15.95
C ASN A 730 -16.98 -0.33 -17.11
N GLU A 731 -16.67 0.90 -17.50
CA GLU A 731 -17.43 1.65 -18.51
C GLU A 731 -17.32 1.01 -19.91
N LEU A 732 -16.15 0.43 -20.24
CA LEU A 732 -15.95 -0.31 -21.48
C LEU A 732 -16.87 -1.54 -21.56
N TRP A 733 -16.94 -2.33 -20.49
CA TRP A 733 -17.80 -3.52 -20.45
C TRP A 733 -19.28 -3.16 -20.61
N LEU A 734 -19.75 -2.17 -19.83
CA LEU A 734 -21.15 -1.75 -19.86
C LEU A 734 -21.54 -1.16 -21.23
N GLY A 735 -20.71 -0.29 -21.79
CA GLY A 735 -20.95 0.29 -23.10
C GLY A 735 -20.97 -0.75 -24.22
N MET A 736 -19.99 -1.65 -24.23
CA MET A 736 -19.92 -2.71 -25.24
C MET A 736 -21.05 -3.74 -25.11
N ALA A 737 -21.48 -4.06 -23.89
CA ALA A 737 -22.63 -4.96 -23.66
C ALA A 737 -23.92 -4.35 -24.20
N LEU A 738 -24.18 -3.07 -23.92
CA LEU A 738 -25.36 -2.35 -24.43
C LEU A 738 -25.32 -2.14 -25.95
N ALA A 739 -24.12 -2.00 -26.54
CA ALA A 739 -23.92 -1.87 -27.98
C ALA A 739 -23.92 -3.21 -28.74
N SER A 740 -23.97 -4.35 -28.05
CA SER A 740 -23.78 -5.67 -28.66
C SER A 740 -24.94 -6.15 -29.55
N GLY A 741 -26.14 -5.58 -29.36
CA GLY A 741 -27.39 -6.07 -29.95
C GLY A 741 -28.03 -7.25 -29.21
N GLU A 742 -27.34 -7.86 -28.23
CA GLU A 742 -27.86 -9.02 -27.48
C GLU A 742 -29.09 -8.68 -26.63
N PHE A 743 -29.32 -7.38 -26.35
CA PHE A 743 -30.43 -6.91 -25.52
C PHE A 743 -31.61 -6.37 -26.31
N ASP A 744 -31.50 -6.26 -27.63
CA ASP A 744 -32.48 -5.55 -28.47
C ASP A 744 -33.87 -6.21 -28.46
N ALA A 745 -33.91 -7.54 -28.30
CA ALA A 745 -35.14 -8.34 -28.30
C ALA A 745 -35.78 -8.52 -26.91
N LEU A 746 -35.18 -7.97 -25.84
CA LEU A 746 -35.67 -8.19 -24.48
C LEU A 746 -36.87 -7.28 -24.15
N GLU A 747 -37.88 -7.85 -23.50
CA GLU A 747 -38.96 -7.06 -22.90
C GLU A 747 -38.42 -6.20 -21.73
N PRO A 748 -39.10 -5.10 -21.33
CA PRO A 748 -38.59 -4.18 -20.31
C PRO A 748 -38.17 -4.84 -18.97
N GLN A 749 -38.93 -5.84 -18.50
CA GLN A 749 -38.63 -6.57 -17.26
C GLN A 749 -37.39 -7.47 -17.41
N GLN A 750 -37.24 -8.09 -18.58
CA GLN A 750 -36.11 -8.94 -18.94
C GLN A 750 -34.85 -8.09 -19.12
N PHE A 751 -34.98 -6.95 -19.80
CA PHE A 751 -33.91 -5.97 -19.99
C PHE A 751 -33.37 -5.45 -18.66
N ALA A 752 -34.25 -5.17 -17.70
CA ALA A 752 -33.85 -4.81 -16.34
C ALA A 752 -32.99 -5.89 -15.65
N ALA A 753 -33.37 -7.16 -15.78
CA ALA A 753 -32.61 -8.28 -15.22
C ALA A 753 -31.27 -8.49 -15.94
N ALA A 754 -31.22 -8.37 -17.26
CA ALA A 754 -29.98 -8.42 -18.03
C ALA A 754 -29.02 -7.28 -17.63
N CYS A 755 -29.54 -6.05 -17.46
CA CYS A 755 -28.76 -4.92 -16.93
C CYS A 755 -28.21 -5.18 -15.53
N ALA A 756 -28.99 -5.85 -14.65
CA ALA A 756 -28.49 -6.27 -13.35
C ALA A 756 -27.32 -7.26 -13.50
N GLY A 757 -27.42 -8.22 -14.43
CA GLY A 757 -26.39 -9.25 -14.67
C GLY A 757 -25.03 -8.67 -15.06
N ILE A 758 -24.99 -7.60 -15.85
CA ILE A 758 -23.72 -6.96 -16.27
C ILE A 758 -23.15 -5.98 -15.23
N LEU A 759 -23.89 -5.67 -14.17
CA LEU A 759 -23.56 -4.61 -13.20
C LEU A 759 -22.99 -5.12 -11.87
N MET A 760 -23.33 -6.35 -11.49
CA MET A 760 -23.01 -6.91 -10.18
C MET A 760 -22.61 -8.38 -10.26
N GLU A 761 -21.96 -8.89 -9.22
CA GLU A 761 -21.65 -10.31 -9.03
C GLU A 761 -22.04 -10.74 -7.62
N ASN A 762 -22.58 -11.97 -7.50
CA ASN A 762 -22.89 -12.57 -6.23
C ASN A 762 -21.63 -13.03 -5.48
N ASN A 763 -21.10 -12.16 -4.62
CA ASN A 763 -19.92 -12.48 -3.80
C ASN A 763 -20.24 -13.29 -2.53
N ARG A 764 -21.48 -13.79 -2.36
CA ARG A 764 -21.91 -14.51 -1.16
C ARG A 764 -22.40 -15.93 -1.52
N PRO A 765 -21.63 -16.97 -1.19
CA PRO A 765 -21.95 -18.35 -1.57
C PRO A 765 -23.21 -18.91 -0.89
N ASP A 766 -23.63 -18.33 0.24
CA ASP A 766 -24.83 -18.77 0.98
C ASP A 766 -26.11 -18.04 0.53
N THR A 767 -26.03 -17.21 -0.53
CA THR A 767 -27.20 -16.49 -1.05
C THR A 767 -28.04 -17.43 -1.90
N TRP A 768 -29.34 -17.46 -1.65
CA TRP A 768 -30.31 -18.17 -2.47
C TRP A 768 -31.44 -17.24 -2.87
N ILE A 769 -32.02 -17.51 -4.04
CA ILE A 769 -33.30 -16.98 -4.48
C ILE A 769 -34.15 -18.14 -5.00
N ARG A 770 -35.48 -18.03 -4.92
CA ARG A 770 -36.41 -19.05 -5.45
C ARG A 770 -36.95 -18.73 -6.85
N TYR A 771 -36.39 -17.71 -7.47
CA TYR A 771 -36.75 -17.27 -8.81
C TYR A 771 -35.63 -17.66 -9.78
N GLU A 772 -36.00 -18.04 -10.99
CA GLU A 772 -35.06 -18.30 -12.08
C GLU A 772 -35.21 -17.20 -13.13
N PRO A 773 -34.10 -16.73 -13.74
CA PRO A 773 -34.17 -15.81 -14.88
C PRO A 773 -34.85 -16.49 -16.07
N THR A 774 -35.57 -15.71 -16.88
CA THR A 774 -36.19 -16.25 -18.09
C THR A 774 -35.15 -16.63 -19.15
N ALA A 775 -35.49 -17.58 -20.03
CA ALA A 775 -34.58 -18.05 -21.08
C ALA A 775 -34.03 -16.93 -21.98
N PRO A 776 -34.82 -15.92 -22.41
CA PRO A 776 -34.28 -14.79 -23.18
C PRO A 776 -33.18 -14.01 -22.44
N VAL A 777 -33.33 -13.82 -21.12
CA VAL A 777 -32.30 -13.14 -20.30
C VAL A 777 -31.02 -13.96 -20.26
N ILE A 778 -31.14 -15.28 -20.07
CA ILE A 778 -29.98 -16.18 -20.04
C ILE A 778 -29.27 -16.17 -21.39
N GLU A 779 -30.01 -16.34 -22.50
CA GLU A 779 -29.48 -16.36 -23.86
C GLU A 779 -28.71 -15.06 -24.17
N ALA A 780 -29.30 -13.90 -23.86
CA ALA A 780 -28.66 -12.60 -24.03
C ALA A 780 -27.33 -12.48 -23.24
N LEU A 781 -27.33 -12.88 -21.96
CA LEU A 781 -26.14 -12.86 -21.12
C LEU A 781 -25.08 -13.89 -21.57
N GLU A 782 -25.49 -15.02 -22.14
CA GLU A 782 -24.58 -16.00 -22.74
C GLU A 782 -23.91 -15.48 -24.01
N GLY A 783 -24.62 -14.69 -24.83
CA GLY A 783 -24.07 -14.00 -26.00
C GLY A 783 -22.88 -13.10 -25.65
N LEU A 784 -22.92 -12.46 -24.47
CA LEU A 784 -21.84 -11.60 -23.99
C LEU A 784 -20.57 -12.32 -23.51
N ARG A 785 -20.56 -13.66 -23.37
CA ARG A 785 -19.41 -14.41 -22.83
C ARG A 785 -18.14 -14.24 -23.64
N ASN A 786 -18.25 -14.16 -24.97
CA ASN A 786 -17.10 -13.98 -25.86
C ASN A 786 -16.50 -12.57 -25.70
N LEU A 787 -17.34 -11.54 -25.64
CA LEU A 787 -16.94 -10.17 -25.35
C LEU A 787 -16.23 -10.07 -24.00
N ARG A 788 -16.84 -10.63 -22.94
CA ARG A 788 -16.27 -10.69 -21.59
C ARG A 788 -14.88 -11.33 -21.60
N ARG A 789 -14.74 -12.48 -22.28
CA ARG A 789 -13.45 -13.19 -22.40
C ARG A 789 -12.40 -12.34 -23.11
N ARG A 790 -12.76 -11.64 -24.20
CA ARG A 790 -11.86 -10.75 -24.93
C ARG A 790 -11.37 -9.61 -24.03
N ILE A 791 -12.27 -8.94 -23.30
CA ILE A 791 -11.90 -7.86 -22.36
C ILE A 791 -10.94 -8.39 -21.30
N PHE A 792 -11.22 -9.54 -20.69
CA PHE A 792 -10.31 -10.15 -19.71
C PHE A 792 -8.92 -10.51 -20.26
N GLN A 793 -8.83 -10.88 -21.54
CA GLN A 793 -7.56 -11.20 -22.17
C GLN A 793 -6.74 -9.94 -22.43
N GLU A 794 -7.37 -8.87 -22.92
CA GLU A 794 -6.71 -7.58 -23.14
C GLU A 794 -6.28 -6.93 -21.83
N GLN A 795 -7.13 -6.93 -20.80
CA GLN A 795 -6.78 -6.46 -19.47
C GLN A 795 -5.56 -7.18 -18.90
N ARG A 796 -5.51 -8.52 -19.01
CA ARG A 796 -4.34 -9.30 -18.57
C ARG A 796 -3.07 -9.03 -19.37
N ARG A 797 -3.17 -8.70 -20.66
CA ARG A 797 -2.01 -8.34 -21.50
C ARG A 797 -1.37 -7.02 -21.06
N GLN A 798 -2.17 -6.10 -20.54
CA GLN A 798 -1.74 -4.77 -20.11
C GLN A 798 -1.57 -4.62 -18.59
N ASP A 799 -1.67 -5.73 -17.84
CA ASP A 799 -1.64 -5.77 -16.37
C ASP A 799 -2.69 -4.89 -15.68
N ILE A 800 -3.88 -4.79 -16.29
CA ILE A 800 -5.04 -4.08 -15.76
C ILE A 800 -6.01 -5.07 -15.11
N GLN A 801 -6.61 -4.69 -13.97
CA GLN A 801 -7.56 -5.52 -13.23
C GLN A 801 -8.84 -4.75 -12.89
N ILE A 802 -9.64 -4.46 -13.91
CA ILE A 802 -10.97 -3.87 -13.74
C ILE A 802 -12.03 -4.99 -13.85
N PRO A 803 -13.00 -5.09 -12.91
CA PRO A 803 -14.01 -6.15 -12.93
C PRO A 803 -14.85 -6.17 -14.21
N VAL A 804 -15.22 -7.36 -14.68
CA VAL A 804 -16.13 -7.54 -15.83
C VAL A 804 -17.28 -8.45 -15.35
N TRP A 805 -18.25 -7.81 -14.68
CA TRP A 805 -19.33 -8.49 -13.97
C TRP A 805 -20.28 -9.20 -14.95
N LEU A 806 -20.66 -10.44 -14.63
CA LEU A 806 -21.66 -11.20 -15.38
C LEU A 806 -22.31 -12.22 -14.45
N ASP A 807 -23.41 -11.84 -13.83
CA ASP A 807 -24.18 -12.62 -12.87
C ASP A 807 -25.45 -13.21 -13.50
N TYR A 808 -25.80 -14.42 -13.07
CA TYR A 808 -27.04 -15.11 -13.47
C TYR A 808 -27.92 -15.43 -12.25
N ASP A 809 -27.37 -15.34 -11.04
CA ASP A 809 -27.95 -15.95 -9.85
C ASP A 809 -28.94 -15.02 -9.16
N LEU A 810 -28.67 -13.72 -9.09
CA LEU A 810 -29.51 -12.77 -8.33
C LEU A 810 -30.44 -11.95 -9.20
N ILE A 811 -30.25 -11.99 -10.53
CA ILE A 811 -30.92 -11.08 -11.47
C ILE A 811 -32.42 -11.32 -11.58
N ALA A 812 -32.90 -12.54 -11.29
CA ALA A 812 -34.33 -12.87 -11.38
C ALA A 812 -35.17 -12.08 -10.38
N ILE A 813 -34.59 -11.60 -9.27
CA ILE A 813 -35.28 -10.73 -8.31
C ILE A 813 -35.69 -9.40 -8.94
N VAL A 814 -34.89 -8.90 -9.89
CA VAL A 814 -35.15 -7.65 -10.60
C VAL A 814 -36.29 -7.83 -11.58
N GLU A 815 -36.28 -8.94 -12.33
CA GLU A 815 -37.36 -9.29 -13.27
C GLU A 815 -38.70 -9.42 -12.52
N ARG A 816 -38.72 -10.15 -11.40
CA ARG A 816 -39.94 -10.34 -10.59
C ARG A 816 -40.45 -9.03 -10.00
N TRP A 817 -39.55 -8.15 -9.57
CA TRP A 817 -39.93 -6.83 -9.10
C TRP A 817 -40.53 -5.98 -10.23
N ALA A 818 -39.98 -6.04 -11.44
CA ALA A 818 -40.51 -5.34 -12.60
C ALA A 818 -41.84 -5.93 -13.12
N LEU A 819 -42.14 -7.18 -12.76
CA LEU A 819 -43.44 -7.86 -12.96
C LEU A 819 -44.45 -7.60 -11.82
N GLU A 820 -44.24 -6.53 -11.05
CA GLU A 820 -45.17 -6.06 -10.02
C GLU A 820 -45.33 -6.97 -8.78
N ALA A 821 -44.46 -7.95 -8.54
CA ALA A 821 -44.50 -8.83 -7.35
C ALA A 821 -44.57 -8.03 -6.02
N GLU A 822 -45.28 -8.54 -5.01
CA GLU A 822 -45.35 -7.87 -3.70
C GLU A 822 -43.99 -7.85 -3.00
N TRP A 823 -43.68 -6.78 -2.27
CA TRP A 823 -42.38 -6.63 -1.60
C TRP A 823 -42.09 -7.75 -0.59
N GLN A 824 -43.11 -8.14 0.19
CA GLN A 824 -42.98 -9.21 1.16
C GLN A 824 -42.73 -10.57 0.49
N GLU A 825 -43.42 -10.84 -0.63
CA GLU A 825 -43.20 -12.04 -1.42
C GLU A 825 -41.74 -12.10 -1.93
N LEU A 826 -41.21 -10.99 -2.43
CA LEU A 826 -39.84 -10.89 -2.89
C LEU A 826 -38.83 -11.22 -1.78
N CYS A 827 -39.05 -10.67 -0.58
CA CYS A 827 -38.21 -10.89 0.59
C CYS A 827 -38.26 -12.33 1.09
N ASP A 828 -39.43 -12.97 1.11
CA ASP A 828 -39.61 -14.35 1.59
C ASP A 828 -38.96 -15.39 0.65
N ASN A 829 -38.68 -14.99 -0.59
CA ASN A 829 -38.10 -15.83 -1.63
C ASN A 829 -36.59 -15.61 -1.85
N THR A 830 -35.89 -14.99 -0.88
CA THR A 830 -34.43 -14.88 -0.89
C THR A 830 -33.81 -14.92 0.52
N SER A 831 -32.51 -15.21 0.63
CA SER A 831 -31.73 -14.95 1.85
C SER A 831 -31.10 -13.56 1.93
N LEU A 832 -31.33 -12.69 0.94
CA LEU A 832 -30.87 -11.31 0.96
C LEU A 832 -31.59 -10.50 2.04
N ASP A 833 -30.85 -9.59 2.68
CA ASP A 833 -31.48 -8.56 3.52
C ASP A 833 -32.31 -7.62 2.62
N GLU A 834 -33.44 -7.11 3.11
CA GLU A 834 -34.26 -6.10 2.40
C GLU A 834 -33.44 -4.94 1.82
N GLY A 835 -32.47 -4.42 2.58
CA GLY A 835 -31.59 -3.35 2.12
C GLY A 835 -30.62 -3.75 1.00
N ASP A 836 -30.23 -5.05 0.92
CA ASP A 836 -29.46 -5.56 -0.21
C ASP A 836 -30.33 -5.66 -1.47
N ILE A 837 -31.59 -6.08 -1.34
CA ILE A 837 -32.56 -6.11 -2.45
C ILE A 837 -32.78 -4.69 -3.00
N VAL A 838 -33.07 -3.71 -2.13
CA VAL A 838 -33.20 -2.30 -2.54
C VAL A 838 -31.91 -1.79 -3.21
N ARG A 839 -30.73 -2.21 -2.72
CA ARG A 839 -29.46 -1.82 -3.34
C ARG A 839 -29.31 -2.39 -4.75
N ILE A 840 -29.67 -3.65 -4.98
CA ILE A 840 -29.67 -4.27 -6.32
C ILE A 840 -30.59 -3.47 -7.23
N LEU A 841 -31.85 -3.27 -6.82
CA LEU A 841 -32.86 -2.56 -7.61
C LEU A 841 -32.46 -1.10 -7.90
N ARG A 842 -31.91 -0.37 -6.92
CA ARG A 842 -31.43 1.00 -7.12
C ARG A 842 -30.19 1.09 -8.00
N ARG A 843 -29.25 0.13 -7.91
CA ARG A 843 -28.09 0.08 -8.82
C ARG A 843 -28.54 -0.18 -10.26
N THR A 844 -29.47 -1.13 -10.45
CA THR A 844 -30.05 -1.37 -11.78
C THR A 844 -30.79 -0.14 -12.29
N LEU A 845 -31.62 0.49 -11.45
CA LEU A 845 -32.34 1.72 -11.80
C LEU A 845 -31.37 2.86 -12.17
N ASP A 846 -30.26 3.00 -11.45
CA ASP A 846 -29.21 3.99 -11.76
C ASP A 846 -28.65 3.76 -13.16
N LEU A 847 -28.25 2.53 -13.52
CA LEU A 847 -27.80 2.21 -14.88
C LEU A 847 -28.91 2.46 -15.92
N LEU A 848 -30.13 1.99 -15.68
CA LEU A 848 -31.27 2.17 -16.57
C LEU A 848 -31.59 3.66 -16.80
N SER A 849 -31.38 4.51 -15.80
CA SER A 849 -31.58 5.96 -15.93
C SER A 849 -30.52 6.64 -16.78
N GLN A 850 -29.32 6.06 -16.89
CA GLN A 850 -28.23 6.59 -17.71
C GLN A 850 -28.43 6.25 -19.20
N ILE A 851 -28.90 5.04 -19.52
CA ILE A 851 -29.03 4.50 -20.89
C ILE A 851 -29.74 5.47 -21.87
N PRO A 852 -30.87 6.13 -21.51
CA PRO A 852 -31.55 7.06 -22.41
C PRO A 852 -30.72 8.26 -22.87
N HIS A 853 -29.65 8.59 -22.14
CA HIS A 853 -28.76 9.71 -22.38
C HIS A 853 -27.44 9.30 -23.07
N VAL A 854 -27.20 8.01 -23.26
CA VAL A 854 -26.00 7.52 -23.94
C VAL A 854 -26.11 7.80 -25.44
N PRO A 855 -25.15 8.48 -26.08
CA PRO A 855 -25.19 8.79 -27.50
C PRO A 855 -25.07 7.51 -28.34
N TYR A 856 -25.50 7.52 -29.61
CA TYR A 856 -25.38 6.41 -30.58
C TYR A 856 -26.06 5.06 -30.25
N LEU A 857 -26.57 4.84 -29.03
CA LEU A 857 -27.44 3.67 -28.74
C LEU A 857 -28.74 3.75 -29.55
N SER A 858 -29.28 2.58 -29.93
CA SER A 858 -30.54 2.46 -30.65
C SER A 858 -31.72 3.04 -29.86
N ASP A 859 -32.70 3.62 -30.57
CA ASP A 859 -33.91 4.18 -29.95
C ASP A 859 -34.75 3.12 -29.23
N GLU A 860 -34.69 1.88 -29.71
CA GLU A 860 -35.32 0.70 -29.11
C GLU A 860 -34.76 0.45 -27.71
N VAL A 861 -33.44 0.30 -27.57
CA VAL A 861 -32.78 0.11 -26.27
C VAL A 861 -33.06 1.28 -25.31
N ARG A 862 -33.01 2.53 -25.80
CA ARG A 862 -33.33 3.71 -24.97
C ARG A 862 -34.77 3.68 -24.48
N THR A 863 -35.72 3.26 -25.31
CA THR A 863 -37.14 3.19 -24.98
C THR A 863 -37.41 2.07 -23.97
N THR A 864 -36.86 0.88 -24.22
CA THR A 864 -36.95 -0.26 -23.31
C THR A 864 -36.33 0.09 -21.94
N ALA A 865 -35.20 0.79 -21.91
CA ALA A 865 -34.60 1.24 -20.65
C ALA A 865 -35.49 2.22 -19.86
N ARG A 866 -36.17 3.17 -20.51
CA ARG A 866 -37.13 4.07 -19.84
C ARG A 866 -38.30 3.30 -19.24
N GLN A 867 -38.84 2.33 -19.99
CA GLN A 867 -39.94 1.49 -19.51
C GLN A 867 -39.49 0.60 -18.35
N ALA A 868 -38.31 -0.02 -18.45
CA ALA A 868 -37.72 -0.83 -17.40
C ALA A 868 -37.48 -0.02 -16.11
N ALA A 869 -36.93 1.20 -16.24
CA ALA A 869 -36.73 2.11 -15.13
C ALA A 869 -38.06 2.47 -14.43
N PHE A 870 -39.11 2.73 -15.22
CA PHE A 870 -40.45 3.00 -14.69
C PHE A 870 -41.01 1.83 -13.89
N LEU A 871 -40.88 0.59 -14.38
CA LEU A 871 -41.40 -0.61 -13.71
C LEU A 871 -40.69 -0.91 -12.37
N ILE A 872 -39.39 -0.60 -12.26
CA ILE A 872 -38.61 -0.83 -11.04
C ILE A 872 -38.83 0.27 -10.00
N ASN A 873 -39.13 1.50 -10.43
CA ASN A 873 -39.21 2.67 -9.57
C ASN A 873 -40.54 2.78 -8.81
N ARG A 874 -40.73 1.87 -7.85
CA ARG A 874 -41.89 1.85 -6.93
C ARG A 874 -41.44 1.59 -5.48
N PHE A 875 -42.28 1.92 -4.51
CA PHE A 875 -41.95 1.74 -3.08
C PHE A 875 -41.68 0.25 -2.78
N PRO A 876 -40.66 -0.12 -1.98
CA PRO A 876 -39.74 0.72 -1.20
C PRO A 876 -38.42 1.08 -1.91
N VAL A 877 -38.35 0.90 -3.24
CA VAL A 877 -37.19 1.31 -4.05
C VAL A 877 -37.18 2.82 -4.26
N SER A 878 -38.33 3.40 -4.59
CA SER A 878 -38.54 4.86 -4.62
C SER A 878 -38.42 5.48 -3.23
N ASN A 879 -38.15 6.79 -3.18
CA ASN A 879 -38.15 7.55 -1.93
C ASN A 879 -39.56 8.05 -1.52
N GLU A 880 -40.56 7.77 -2.37
CA GLU A 880 -41.98 8.08 -2.19
C GLU A 880 -42.81 6.80 -2.13
#